data_AF-A0A0F9ZDP8-F1
#
_entry.id   AF-A0A0F9ZDP8-F1
#
_cell.length_a   1.000
_cell.length_b   1.000
_cell.length_c   1.000
_cell.angle_alpha   90.00
_cell.angle_beta   90.00
_cell.angle_gamma   90.00
#
_symmetry.space_group_name_H-M   'P 1'
#
loop_
_entity.id
_entity.type
_entity.pdbx_description
1 polymer ?
#
loop_
_entity_poly.entity_id
_entity_poly.type
_entity_poly.pdbx_seq_one_letter_code
_entity_poly.pdbx_strand_id
1 'polypeptide(L)'
;MLSPSRRPRLRILLLIALASITSYYLLFSGPSPRFNIVPYLPEDTQGNQPTTPAPESPQSPPIPPKAPEVPPKAPSDTNSDTTPSKDKEGGQDDKNSDAPAKDESGGNDQPAKDEDDGSIQNGKPSLEEKPQDDSNKEDAPKDDPPKENENQASEADKEQEKPLNMDIETYNKEIEMLDAWDLTIEELRQWKDKGDKENYDDVAPGYETDGKGRDAGTISRLQHEKDMRKMWRYAYSTTANLESSGKIYGNTLSTLDYKENRTDALRQKLREDPQADVGFSVDKPVRFNPYPKYNSDEWKKQRHAAHVPCKGPTGEPIEDLLVFKGRPHNFPEPNFGSYSLFNMDPNLCWERDTRLGPYGLLQQTKKVADKVEVIDWDNVNWGDLQKRCLEANAARFDLNRDKKNPYLDVYPELAKPEAPKDEAPKDADDKAATAQKDKESSVQPPREDDKTVKIKGRSPFDSSGGEDEAKIVKEKRSVILLRSYTGKVYSKNDKETIRAMISELSLKSGGEIEVVLLVQVKDNKLNIFDDPEVYQSVLQKHIPPEFHGITVLWNDKQVWDIYTKLDEKARTVHTAQWLCVQKFSADHPEFDYIWNWEMDFRFTGHHYDMLDNIAKFAAKQPRRGSWERSERWYIPEYHGDYDTTFRKDVEETYAGDTVWGAPDLPFIKPVGPKPPVKTPQEDNYSWGVGEEADFIALGPIFNPVHSNWIIADNVWGYSDKEHRARDLPRRTTIVTHSRLSKRLIDIMHIENLRGNHVASEMTPQTLALIHGFKAVYAPHPIFTDRDWNGKFLNQWFNPGPKGESGGYGSPMGWGRERRFQGNSWYYRAEPPNRMYNNWMGWVDTGIGGEEWEQENGRPCLPSILLHPVKDTTPTKKDHKTGFELFYG
;
A
#
# COMPACT_ATOMS: atom_id res chain seq x y z
N MET A 1 58.58 38.09 8.68
CA MET A 1 59.98 37.89 8.23
C MET A 1 60.04 36.59 7.43
N LEU A 2 60.81 36.56 6.34
CA LEU A 2 60.96 35.41 5.43
C LEU A 2 62.23 34.60 5.77
N SER A 3 62.17 33.26 5.73
CA SER A 3 63.29 32.36 5.35
C SER A 3 62.81 30.88 5.32
N PRO A 4 63.51 29.93 4.66
CA PRO A 4 63.42 29.79 3.21
C PRO A 4 63.12 28.34 2.73
N SER A 5 63.02 28.22 1.40
CA SER A 5 62.64 27.03 0.63
C SER A 5 63.42 25.72 0.90
N ARG A 6 62.69 24.59 0.88
CA ARG A 6 63.25 23.27 0.58
C ARG A 6 63.07 22.98 -0.91
N ARG A 7 64.17 22.67 -1.62
CA ARG A 7 64.13 22.18 -3.02
C ARG A 7 63.58 20.74 -3.05
N PRO A 8 62.77 20.35 -4.07
CA PRO A 8 62.30 18.97 -4.20
C PRO A 8 63.47 18.01 -4.48
N ARG A 9 63.37 16.79 -3.93
CA ARG A 9 64.41 15.76 -4.05
C ARG A 9 64.49 15.22 -5.48
N LEU A 10 65.71 14.94 -5.95
CA LEU A 10 66.05 14.52 -7.32
C LEU A 10 65.16 13.37 -7.88
N ARG A 11 64.70 12.46 -7.02
CA ARG A 11 63.79 11.35 -7.39
C ARG A 11 62.42 11.83 -7.92
N ILE A 12 61.89 12.95 -7.44
CA ILE A 12 60.60 13.50 -7.89
C ILE A 12 60.73 14.05 -9.31
N LEU A 13 61.83 14.75 -9.61
CA LEU A 13 62.13 15.24 -10.96
C LEU A 13 62.32 14.08 -11.96
N LEU A 14 62.94 12.97 -11.52
CA LEU A 14 63.10 11.77 -12.36
C LEU A 14 61.74 11.11 -12.68
N LEU A 15 60.83 11.02 -11.71
CA LEU A 15 59.48 10.48 -11.90
C LEU A 15 58.64 11.35 -12.83
N ILE A 16 58.71 12.67 -12.68
CA ILE A 16 58.02 13.61 -13.59
C ILE A 16 58.55 13.48 -15.01
N ALA A 17 59.88 13.39 -15.19
CA ALA A 17 60.50 13.20 -16.51
C ALA A 17 60.07 11.88 -17.17
N LEU A 18 60.05 10.77 -16.42
CA LEU A 18 59.58 9.47 -16.92
C LEU A 18 58.09 9.53 -17.32
N ALA A 19 57.22 10.07 -16.47
CA ALA A 19 55.81 10.22 -16.77
C ALA A 19 55.56 11.08 -18.02
N SER A 20 56.33 12.16 -18.23
CA SER A 20 56.25 12.98 -19.45
C SER A 20 56.65 12.21 -20.71
N ILE A 21 57.69 11.36 -20.64
CA ILE A 21 58.13 10.53 -21.79
C ILE A 21 57.08 9.46 -22.13
N THR A 22 56.48 8.81 -21.12
CA THR A 22 55.42 7.82 -21.32
C THR A 22 54.17 8.46 -21.94
N SER A 23 53.75 9.63 -21.46
CA SER A 23 52.62 10.38 -22.02
C SER A 23 52.87 10.82 -23.47
N TYR A 24 54.09 11.24 -23.81
CA TYR A 24 54.45 11.58 -25.19
C TYR A 24 54.35 10.37 -26.13
N TYR A 25 54.86 9.21 -25.72
CA TYR A 25 54.76 7.99 -26.54
C TYR A 25 53.32 7.50 -26.71
N LEU A 26 52.47 7.61 -25.69
CA LEU A 26 51.05 7.23 -25.77
C LEU A 26 50.24 8.15 -26.70
N LEU A 27 50.52 9.45 -26.69
CA LEU A 27 49.75 10.44 -27.47
C LEU A 27 50.18 10.57 -28.93
N PHE A 28 51.45 10.28 -29.27
CA PHE A 28 52.02 10.64 -30.58
C PHE A 28 52.60 9.49 -31.41
N SER A 29 52.48 8.23 -30.98
CA SER A 29 53.05 7.06 -31.70
C SER A 29 52.03 6.20 -32.48
N GLY A 30 50.73 6.54 -32.44
CA GLY A 30 49.68 5.76 -33.09
C GLY A 30 49.34 6.23 -34.52
N PRO A 31 49.18 5.32 -35.52
CA PRO A 31 48.80 5.70 -36.88
C PRO A 31 47.33 6.15 -36.96
N SER A 32 47.08 7.28 -37.61
CA SER A 32 45.79 7.99 -37.61
C SER A 32 44.72 7.36 -38.52
N PRO A 33 43.49 7.11 -38.04
CA PRO A 33 42.33 6.91 -38.90
C PRO A 33 41.80 8.25 -39.42
N ARG A 34 41.49 8.34 -40.72
CA ARG A 34 40.88 9.52 -41.33
C ARG A 34 39.39 9.58 -41.01
N PHE A 35 38.93 10.62 -40.31
CA PHE A 35 37.52 10.97 -40.21
C PHE A 35 37.14 11.97 -41.30
N ASN A 36 36.15 11.62 -42.13
CA ASN A 36 35.50 12.57 -43.03
C ASN A 36 34.37 13.27 -42.27
N ILE A 37 34.43 14.61 -42.23
CA ILE A 37 33.37 15.45 -41.67
C ILE A 37 32.47 15.91 -42.83
N VAL A 38 31.16 15.68 -42.70
CA VAL A 38 30.15 16.33 -43.54
C VAL A 38 29.27 17.19 -42.62
N PRO A 39 29.21 18.52 -42.81
CA PRO A 39 28.39 19.39 -41.97
C PRO A 39 26.93 19.36 -42.43
N TYR A 40 26.00 19.40 -41.48
CA TYR A 40 24.60 19.71 -41.74
C TYR A 40 24.29 21.10 -41.17
N LEU A 41 23.83 22.01 -42.03
CA LEU A 41 23.25 23.29 -41.66
C LEU A 41 21.75 23.25 -42.02
N PRO A 42 20.86 23.85 -41.21
CA PRO A 42 19.45 23.91 -41.50
C PRO A 42 19.11 25.12 -42.38
N GLU A 43 18.21 24.98 -43.36
CA GLU A 43 17.18 25.99 -43.65
C GLU A 43 16.11 25.52 -44.65
N ASP A 44 15.12 26.39 -44.77
CA ASP A 44 13.73 26.25 -45.16
C ASP A 44 13.35 26.05 -46.64
N THR A 45 12.05 25.82 -46.85
CA THR A 45 11.21 26.17 -48.04
C THR A 45 11.31 25.42 -49.38
N GLN A 46 10.12 24.93 -49.78
CA GLN A 46 9.49 24.94 -51.12
C GLN A 46 10.23 24.41 -52.38
N GLY A 47 9.61 23.41 -53.01
CA GLY A 47 9.38 23.45 -54.47
C GLY A 47 9.92 22.31 -55.34
N ASN A 48 9.00 21.68 -56.07
CA ASN A 48 9.18 20.98 -57.36
C ASN A 48 9.99 19.66 -57.45
N GLN A 49 9.23 18.62 -57.84
CA GLN A 49 9.65 17.50 -58.71
C GLN A 49 10.27 17.99 -60.05
N PRO A 50 11.04 17.19 -60.84
CA PRO A 50 10.63 15.82 -61.25
C PRO A 50 11.72 14.78 -61.66
N THR A 51 11.21 13.63 -62.14
CA THR A 51 11.78 12.64 -63.09
C THR A 51 12.76 11.52 -62.65
N THR A 52 12.20 10.31 -62.66
CA THR A 52 12.70 8.93 -62.98
C THR A 52 13.75 8.82 -64.12
N PRO A 53 14.51 7.69 -64.28
CA PRO A 53 14.00 6.29 -64.25
C PRO A 53 14.85 5.16 -63.59
N ALA A 54 14.23 3.97 -63.49
CA ALA A 54 14.75 2.72 -62.92
C ALA A 54 15.52 1.85 -63.96
N PRO A 55 16.06 0.66 -63.58
CA PRO A 55 15.24 -0.56 -63.73
C PRO A 55 15.44 -1.70 -62.69
N GLU A 56 14.41 -2.55 -62.53
CA GLU A 56 14.35 -4.05 -62.43
C GLU A 56 15.42 -4.84 -61.64
N SER A 57 15.18 -5.94 -60.90
CA SER A 57 14.05 -6.89 -60.62
C SER A 57 14.49 -7.79 -59.40
N PRO A 58 13.86 -8.93 -58.96
CA PRO A 58 12.70 -9.70 -59.45
C PRO A 58 11.66 -10.13 -58.38
N GLN A 59 10.68 -10.94 -58.82
CA GLN A 59 9.41 -11.26 -58.15
C GLN A 59 9.39 -12.60 -57.36
N SER A 60 8.36 -12.76 -56.51
CA SER A 60 7.89 -14.01 -55.88
C SER A 60 6.42 -13.84 -55.39
N PRO A 61 5.63 -14.90 -55.07
CA PRO A 61 4.32 -15.13 -55.72
C PRO A 61 3.05 -14.53 -55.04
N PRO A 62 1.86 -14.63 -55.68
CA PRO A 62 0.67 -13.85 -55.30
C PRO A 62 -0.22 -14.46 -54.20
N ILE A 63 -0.88 -13.56 -53.46
CA ILE A 63 -1.93 -13.83 -52.46
C ILE A 63 -3.30 -13.45 -53.04
N PRO A 64 -4.39 -14.21 -52.78
CA PRO A 64 -5.72 -13.97 -53.38
C PRO A 64 -6.43 -12.68 -52.90
N PRO A 65 -7.40 -12.15 -53.68
CA PRO A 65 -7.94 -10.80 -53.49
C PRO A 65 -9.00 -10.66 -52.38
N LYS A 66 -9.05 -9.47 -51.77
CA LYS A 66 -10.12 -9.02 -50.85
C LYS A 66 -11.45 -8.79 -51.58
N ALA A 67 -12.56 -9.07 -50.89
CA ALA A 67 -13.89 -8.61 -51.26
C ALA A 67 -14.15 -7.15 -50.81
N PRO A 68 -15.02 -6.39 -51.49
CA PRO A 68 -15.27 -4.97 -51.19
C PRO A 68 -16.32 -4.76 -50.07
N GLU A 69 -16.08 -3.75 -49.23
CA GLU A 69 -17.04 -3.27 -48.23
C GLU A 69 -18.05 -2.28 -48.84
N VAL A 70 -19.28 -2.28 -48.30
CA VAL A 70 -20.39 -1.41 -48.70
C VAL A 70 -20.70 -0.41 -47.57
N PRO A 71 -20.75 0.91 -47.82
CA PRO A 71 -21.05 1.89 -46.78
C PRO A 71 -22.55 2.10 -46.58
N PRO A 72 -23.06 2.19 -45.33
CA PRO A 72 -24.41 2.66 -45.05
C PRO A 72 -24.49 4.20 -45.04
N LYS A 73 -25.65 4.71 -45.45
CA LYS A 73 -25.95 6.14 -45.70
C LYS A 73 -26.22 6.92 -44.40
N ALA A 74 -25.88 8.22 -44.41
CA ALA A 74 -26.54 9.21 -43.57
C ALA A 74 -27.88 9.68 -44.20
N PRO A 75 -28.91 10.00 -43.41
CA PRO A 75 -30.08 10.75 -43.86
C PRO A 75 -29.90 12.27 -43.68
N SER A 76 -30.44 13.04 -44.62
CA SER A 76 -30.36 14.50 -44.69
C SER A 76 -31.63 15.21 -44.19
N ASP A 77 -31.42 16.29 -43.43
CA ASP A 77 -32.11 17.59 -43.42
C ASP A 77 -33.66 17.70 -43.44
N THR A 78 -34.17 18.55 -42.55
CA THR A 78 -35.12 19.61 -42.99
C THR A 78 -35.12 20.84 -42.07
N ASN A 79 -34.84 21.99 -42.70
CA ASN A 79 -34.78 23.38 -42.23
C ASN A 79 -35.89 23.90 -41.29
N SER A 80 -35.56 24.96 -40.52
CA SER A 80 -36.15 26.29 -40.77
C SER A 80 -35.38 27.47 -40.16
N ASP A 81 -35.20 28.51 -40.96
CA ASP A 81 -34.47 29.78 -40.76
C ASP A 81 -34.70 30.57 -39.45
N THR A 82 -33.66 31.26 -38.98
CA THR A 82 -33.56 32.75 -39.14
C THR A 82 -32.20 33.34 -38.73
N THR A 83 -31.69 34.26 -39.57
CA THR A 83 -30.61 35.23 -39.34
C THR A 83 -31.13 36.62 -39.80
N PRO A 84 -30.45 37.79 -39.62
CA PRO A 84 -29.05 38.01 -39.24
C PRO A 84 -28.75 39.15 -38.23
N SER A 85 -27.51 39.20 -37.72
CA SER A 85 -26.64 40.37 -37.96
C SER A 85 -25.16 39.98 -37.78
N LYS A 86 -24.26 40.71 -38.45
CA LYS A 86 -22.79 40.58 -38.38
C LYS A 86 -22.21 41.61 -37.43
N ASP A 87 -21.08 41.29 -36.81
CA ASP A 87 -19.78 41.99 -36.92
C ASP A 87 -18.73 41.08 -36.21
N LYS A 88 -17.67 40.60 -36.90
CA LYS A 88 -16.32 41.23 -36.98
C LYS A 88 -15.80 41.63 -35.59
N GLU A 89 -14.75 41.02 -35.03
CA GLU A 89 -13.38 40.87 -35.54
C GLU A 89 -12.53 40.03 -34.55
N GLY A 90 -11.28 39.72 -34.92
CA GLY A 90 -10.25 39.24 -33.98
C GLY A 90 -10.27 37.74 -33.70
N GLY A 91 -9.09 37.13 -33.64
CA GLY A 91 -8.95 35.73 -33.28
C GLY A 91 -7.84 35.52 -32.26
N GLN A 92 -7.45 34.26 -32.18
CA GLN A 92 -6.21 33.72 -31.61
C GLN A 92 -6.31 33.09 -30.23
N ASP A 93 -5.59 31.97 -30.13
CA ASP A 93 -5.57 31.03 -29.01
C ASP A 93 -4.88 31.61 -27.78
N ASP A 94 -5.34 31.22 -26.60
CA ASP A 94 -4.49 31.27 -25.40
C ASP A 94 -4.60 30.00 -24.57
N LYS A 95 -3.45 29.38 -24.34
CA LYS A 95 -3.21 28.54 -23.17
C LYS A 95 -3.01 29.49 -22.01
N ASN A 96 -3.54 29.20 -20.82
CA ASN A 96 -2.80 29.65 -19.64
C ASN A 96 -2.88 28.72 -18.43
N SER A 97 -1.75 28.69 -17.74
CA SER A 97 -1.54 28.09 -16.44
C SER A 97 -1.38 29.22 -15.44
N ASP A 98 -2.08 29.19 -14.32
CA ASP A 98 -1.92 30.20 -13.25
C ASP A 98 -1.47 29.58 -11.93
N ALA A 99 -0.44 30.19 -11.35
CA ALA A 99 0.00 29.99 -9.99
C ALA A 99 -0.57 31.12 -9.10
N PRO A 100 -0.83 30.89 -7.80
CA PRO A 100 -1.46 31.90 -6.95
C PRO A 100 -0.50 33.04 -6.61
N ALA A 101 -1.00 34.27 -6.74
CA ALA A 101 -0.28 35.50 -6.42
C ALA A 101 -0.18 35.74 -4.90
N LYS A 102 0.77 36.60 -4.52
CA LYS A 102 0.86 37.20 -3.17
C LYS A 102 -0.08 38.39 -3.09
N ASP A 103 -0.77 38.54 -1.95
CA ASP A 103 -1.35 39.82 -1.55
C ASP A 103 -0.61 40.36 -0.32
N GLU A 104 -0.07 41.57 -0.46
CA GLU A 104 0.39 42.39 0.66
C GLU A 104 -0.74 43.32 1.10
N SER A 105 -1.05 43.36 2.40
CA SER A 105 -1.76 44.49 2.99
C SER A 105 -1.10 44.87 4.31
N GLY A 106 -0.38 46.00 4.29
CA GLY A 106 0.22 46.59 5.46
C GLY A 106 -0.77 47.50 6.20
N GLY A 107 -0.92 47.29 7.51
CA GLY A 107 -1.55 48.22 8.44
C GLY A 107 -0.59 48.47 9.59
N ASN A 108 -0.16 49.73 9.78
CA ASN A 108 0.68 50.13 10.89
C ASN A 108 -0.06 49.98 12.23
N ASP A 109 0.64 49.50 13.25
CA ASP A 109 0.73 50.25 14.51
C ASP A 109 2.08 49.96 15.22
N GLN A 110 2.63 50.97 15.88
CA GLN A 110 3.97 50.94 16.49
C GLN A 110 3.93 50.51 17.97
N PRO A 111 5.06 50.01 18.53
CA PRO A 111 5.07 49.34 19.82
C PRO A 111 5.17 50.31 21.01
N ALA A 112 4.45 50.01 22.08
CA ALA A 112 4.77 50.48 23.42
C ALA A 112 5.77 49.52 24.08
N LYS A 113 6.84 50.07 24.66
CA LYS A 113 7.71 49.35 25.60
C LYS A 113 7.09 49.45 26.99
N ASP A 114 7.36 48.45 27.83
CA ASP A 114 7.64 48.65 29.25
C ASP A 114 8.69 47.60 29.70
N GLU A 115 9.55 48.00 30.62
CA GLU A 115 10.61 47.19 31.26
C GLU A 115 10.28 47.04 32.77
N ASP A 116 11.09 46.25 33.51
CA ASP A 116 11.02 46.00 34.97
C ASP A 116 9.79 45.24 35.51
N ASP A 117 9.87 44.49 36.62
CA ASP A 117 11.00 43.89 37.35
C ASP A 117 10.52 42.62 38.12
N GLY A 118 11.36 42.03 38.98
CA GLY A 118 10.93 41.01 39.96
C GLY A 118 11.77 39.73 40.01
N SER A 119 12.87 39.77 40.77
CA SER A 119 13.71 38.59 41.09
C SER A 119 13.51 38.13 42.55
N ILE A 120 14.24 37.05 42.97
CA ILE A 120 14.38 36.43 44.33
C ILE A 120 13.71 35.04 44.45
N GLN A 121 14.32 33.98 45.02
CA GLN A 121 15.73 33.56 45.17
C GLN A 121 15.78 32.13 45.79
N ASN A 122 16.88 31.40 45.54
CA ASN A 122 17.56 30.42 46.44
C ASN A 122 16.83 29.23 47.09
N GLY A 123 17.48 28.05 47.05
CA GLY A 123 17.06 26.88 47.84
C GLY A 123 17.92 25.62 47.68
N LYS A 124 19.21 25.66 48.04
CA LYS A 124 20.07 24.47 48.17
C LYS A 124 20.69 24.44 49.58
N PRO A 125 20.77 23.27 50.23
CA PRO A 125 22.03 22.90 50.90
C PRO A 125 22.44 21.44 50.61
N SER A 126 23.47 20.98 51.32
CA SER A 126 24.39 19.89 50.93
C SER A 126 24.83 19.05 52.13
N LEU A 127 25.67 18.02 51.89
CA LEU A 127 26.42 17.20 52.87
C LEU A 127 25.56 16.10 53.58
N GLU A 128 26.06 14.94 54.01
CA GLU A 128 27.43 14.39 54.04
C GLU A 128 27.46 12.84 54.18
N GLU A 129 28.66 12.26 54.04
CA GLU A 129 29.17 10.99 54.62
C GLU A 129 28.66 9.57 54.23
N LYS A 130 29.64 8.67 54.09
CA LYS A 130 29.55 7.19 54.20
C LYS A 130 29.88 6.78 55.65
N PRO A 131 29.63 5.52 56.04
CA PRO A 131 30.80 4.63 56.20
C PRO A 131 30.59 3.18 55.73
N GLN A 132 31.70 2.43 55.74
CA GLN A 132 31.76 0.95 55.79
C GLN A 132 31.09 0.45 57.11
N ASP A 133 30.82 -0.82 57.37
CA ASP A 133 31.57 -2.04 57.06
C ASP A 133 30.66 -3.25 57.39
N ASP A 134 30.92 -4.43 56.83
CA ASP A 134 30.87 -5.67 57.63
C ASP A 134 31.45 -6.88 56.87
N SER A 135 32.04 -7.79 57.64
CA SER A 135 32.83 -8.92 57.14
C SER A 135 32.52 -10.19 57.93
N ASN A 136 33.04 -11.34 57.44
CA ASN A 136 33.13 -12.64 58.14
C ASN A 136 31.82 -13.47 58.22
N LYS A 137 31.85 -14.81 58.17
CA LYS A 137 32.95 -15.80 58.06
C LYS A 137 32.40 -17.19 57.70
N GLU A 138 33.24 -18.03 57.06
CA GLU A 138 33.48 -19.49 57.29
C GLU A 138 32.27 -20.49 57.36
N ASP A 139 32.35 -21.75 56.91
CA ASP A 139 33.48 -22.56 56.42
C ASP A 139 33.02 -23.70 55.48
N ALA A 140 33.96 -24.26 54.70
CA ALA A 140 33.78 -25.40 53.78
C ALA A 140 34.12 -26.76 54.49
N PRO A 141 34.43 -27.93 53.85
CA PRO A 141 34.64 -28.28 52.42
C PRO A 141 33.85 -29.59 52.01
N LYS A 142 34.19 -30.52 51.09
CA LYS A 142 35.40 -30.83 50.26
C LYS A 142 35.07 -31.83 49.11
N ASP A 143 36.15 -32.30 48.46
CA ASP A 143 36.38 -33.56 47.71
C ASP A 143 36.31 -33.56 46.17
N ASP A 144 37.15 -32.70 45.57
CA ASP A 144 38.34 -33.04 44.73
C ASP A 144 38.25 -33.86 43.39
N PRO A 145 39.24 -33.70 42.47
CA PRO A 145 39.08 -33.72 41.01
C PRO A 145 39.79 -34.96 40.34
N PRO A 146 40.31 -35.01 39.07
CA PRO A 146 40.40 -34.01 37.98
C PRO A 146 40.18 -34.50 36.51
N LYS A 147 40.12 -33.54 35.55
CA LYS A 147 41.17 -33.36 34.51
C LYS A 147 40.92 -32.18 33.56
N GLU A 148 42.03 -31.59 33.14
CA GLU A 148 42.11 -30.54 32.12
C GLU A 148 41.80 -31.07 30.72
N ASN A 149 41.28 -30.20 29.86
CA ASN A 149 41.73 -30.12 28.48
C ASN A 149 41.51 -28.69 27.98
N GLU A 150 42.57 -28.07 27.47
CA GLU A 150 42.50 -26.77 26.81
C GLU A 150 41.73 -26.91 25.49
N ASN A 151 40.92 -25.90 25.17
CA ASN A 151 40.81 -25.44 23.80
C ASN A 151 40.35 -23.99 23.79
N GLN A 152 41.23 -23.12 23.29
CA GLN A 152 40.90 -21.72 23.01
C GLN A 152 39.86 -21.70 21.89
N ALA A 153 38.67 -21.15 22.17
CA ALA A 153 37.75 -20.77 21.10
C ALA A 153 38.32 -19.53 20.42
N SER A 154 38.90 -19.73 19.23
CA SER A 154 39.27 -18.63 18.34
C SER A 154 38.04 -17.84 17.93
N GLU A 155 38.17 -16.52 17.85
CA GLU A 155 37.29 -15.71 17.00
C GLU A 155 37.39 -16.25 15.57
N ALA A 156 36.34 -16.95 15.15
CA ALA A 156 36.15 -17.44 13.79
C ALA A 156 34.86 -16.82 13.26
N ASP A 157 35.06 -15.78 12.45
CA ASP A 157 34.22 -15.34 11.35
C ASP A 157 32.70 -15.48 11.52
N LYS A 158 32.06 -14.36 11.90
CA LYS A 158 30.73 -14.05 11.37
C LYS A 158 30.88 -13.72 9.88
N GLU A 159 31.01 -14.72 9.02
CA GLU A 159 30.79 -14.51 7.59
C GLU A 159 29.36 -13.98 7.39
N GLN A 160 29.22 -12.74 6.92
CA GLN A 160 27.98 -12.32 6.26
C GLN A 160 27.80 -13.23 5.05
N GLU A 161 26.64 -13.89 4.93
CA GLU A 161 26.39 -14.84 3.85
C GLU A 161 26.54 -14.15 2.49
N LYS A 162 27.62 -14.51 1.79
CA LYS A 162 27.98 -13.98 0.48
C LYS A 162 26.87 -14.28 -0.55
N PRO A 163 26.42 -13.31 -1.36
CA PRO A 163 25.53 -13.60 -2.48
C PRO A 163 26.21 -14.56 -3.47
N LEU A 164 25.49 -15.61 -3.86
CA LEU A 164 26.03 -16.80 -4.52
C LEU A 164 26.85 -16.55 -5.80
N ASN A 165 26.59 -15.45 -6.52
CA ASN A 165 27.09 -15.21 -7.88
C ASN A 165 28.03 -14.01 -8.06
N MET A 166 28.40 -13.27 -7.01
CA MET A 166 29.45 -12.26 -7.11
C MET A 166 30.81 -12.91 -6.80
N ASP A 167 31.92 -12.49 -7.42
CA ASP A 167 33.23 -12.90 -6.92
C ASP A 167 33.54 -12.20 -5.58
N ILE A 168 34.41 -12.79 -4.75
CA ILE A 168 34.64 -12.27 -3.39
C ILE A 168 35.38 -10.93 -3.38
N GLU A 169 36.15 -10.61 -4.43
CA GLU A 169 36.88 -9.34 -4.55
C GLU A 169 35.93 -8.22 -4.95
N THR A 170 35.04 -8.47 -5.92
CA THR A 170 33.95 -7.54 -6.29
C THR A 170 32.95 -7.37 -5.14
N TYR A 171 32.54 -8.44 -4.45
CA TYR A 171 31.65 -8.34 -3.29
C TYR A 171 32.27 -7.51 -2.17
N ASN A 172 33.50 -7.84 -1.75
CA ASN A 172 34.17 -7.09 -0.69
C ASN A 172 34.38 -5.62 -1.09
N LYS A 173 34.56 -5.32 -2.38
CA LYS A 173 34.70 -3.96 -2.89
C LYS A 173 33.37 -3.20 -2.99
N GLU A 174 32.27 -3.85 -3.36
CA GLU A 174 30.94 -3.24 -3.32
C GLU A 174 30.49 -3.01 -1.86
N ILE A 175 30.78 -3.94 -0.95
CA ILE A 175 30.58 -3.78 0.49
C ILE A 175 31.49 -2.68 1.07
N GLU A 176 32.80 -2.67 0.78
CA GLU A 176 33.70 -1.59 1.22
C GLU A 176 33.22 -0.24 0.69
N MET A 177 32.69 -0.16 -0.53
CA MET A 177 32.02 1.04 -1.01
C MET A 177 30.79 1.37 -0.16
N LEU A 178 29.79 0.49 -0.06
CA LEU A 178 28.54 0.75 0.68
C LEU A 178 28.75 1.08 2.17
N ASP A 179 29.75 0.49 2.81
CA ASP A 179 30.12 0.75 4.21
C ASP A 179 30.95 2.04 4.37
N ALA A 180 31.75 2.41 3.36
CA ALA A 180 32.50 3.66 3.33
C ALA A 180 31.69 4.86 2.82
N TRP A 181 30.37 4.73 2.61
CA TRP A 181 29.48 5.84 2.19
C TRP A 181 29.11 6.80 3.33
N ASP A 182 30.11 7.17 4.13
CA ASP A 182 30.10 8.31 5.03
C ASP A 182 30.37 9.61 4.22
N LEU A 183 29.61 9.77 3.13
CA LEU A 183 29.76 10.85 2.14
C LEU A 183 29.52 12.22 2.79
N THR A 184 30.49 13.11 2.67
CA THR A 184 30.32 14.50 3.13
C THR A 184 29.82 15.39 2.00
N ILE A 185 29.03 16.41 2.33
CA ILE A 185 28.60 17.40 1.33
C ILE A 185 29.80 18.16 0.75
N GLU A 186 30.87 18.32 1.54
CA GLU A 186 32.18 18.85 1.16
C GLU A 186 32.73 18.21 -0.12
N GLU A 187 32.70 16.89 -0.21
CA GLU A 187 33.19 16.11 -1.35
C GLU A 187 32.29 16.29 -2.58
N LEU A 188 30.97 16.43 -2.35
CA LEU A 188 29.98 16.60 -3.41
C LEU A 188 29.82 18.06 -3.88
N ARG A 189 30.53 19.04 -3.31
CA ARG A 189 30.37 20.48 -3.65
C ARG A 189 30.39 20.75 -5.16
N GLN A 190 31.31 20.14 -5.90
CA GLN A 190 31.45 20.33 -7.35
C GLN A 190 30.58 19.38 -8.21
N TRP A 191 30.00 18.33 -7.63
CA TRP A 191 29.11 17.44 -8.36
C TRP A 191 27.80 18.15 -8.71
N LYS A 192 27.26 17.88 -9.91
CA LYS A 192 25.94 18.31 -10.36
C LYS A 192 25.35 17.23 -11.26
N ASP A 193 24.10 16.88 -11.03
CA ASP A 193 23.31 16.06 -11.95
C ASP A 193 22.72 16.95 -13.05
N LYS A 194 22.84 16.53 -14.31
CA LYS A 194 22.30 17.26 -15.48
C LYS A 194 20.77 17.14 -15.60
N GLY A 195 20.18 16.10 -14.99
CA GLY A 195 18.73 15.89 -14.92
C GLY A 195 18.08 16.54 -13.70
N ASP A 196 18.87 17.20 -12.83
CA ASP A 196 18.34 17.92 -11.69
C ASP A 196 17.89 19.34 -12.08
N LYS A 197 16.68 19.69 -11.67
CA LYS A 197 16.02 20.99 -11.92
C LYS A 197 16.05 21.89 -10.67
N GLU A 198 16.60 21.40 -9.56
CA GLU A 198 16.78 22.18 -8.33
C GLU A 198 17.72 23.36 -8.54
N ASN A 199 17.22 24.59 -8.28
CA ASN A 199 18.08 25.76 -8.18
C ASN A 199 18.84 25.72 -6.85
N TYR A 200 20.08 25.26 -6.86
CA TYR A 200 20.92 25.17 -5.66
C TYR A 200 21.18 26.51 -4.95
N ASP A 201 21.06 27.65 -5.65
CA ASP A 201 21.37 28.98 -5.09
C ASP A 201 20.18 29.62 -4.33
N ASP A 202 18.94 29.12 -4.49
CA ASP A 202 17.74 29.59 -3.77
C ASP A 202 17.66 28.99 -2.35
N VAL A 203 18.51 29.45 -1.44
CA VAL A 203 18.70 28.87 -0.11
C VAL A 203 17.97 29.67 0.98
N ALA A 204 17.16 28.99 1.79
CA ALA A 204 16.56 29.54 3.00
C ALA A 204 17.49 29.36 4.22
N PRO A 205 17.57 30.35 5.14
CA PRO A 205 18.48 30.29 6.28
C PRO A 205 17.96 29.47 7.48
N GLY A 206 18.91 28.84 8.18
CA GLY A 206 18.70 28.09 9.42
C GLY A 206 18.59 26.58 9.20
N TYR A 207 17.99 25.89 10.16
CA TYR A 207 17.84 24.43 10.17
C TYR A 207 16.42 24.03 10.57
N GLU A 208 15.96 22.84 10.17
CA GLU A 208 14.64 22.32 10.56
C GLU A 208 14.53 22.23 12.10
N THR A 209 15.64 21.91 12.76
CA THR A 209 15.80 21.75 14.21
C THR A 209 16.03 23.05 15.00
N ASP A 210 16.06 24.23 14.35
CA ASP A 210 16.34 25.51 15.03
C ASP A 210 15.15 26.12 15.80
N GLY A 211 14.04 25.38 15.89
CA GLY A 211 12.83 25.76 16.62
C GLY A 211 11.93 26.79 15.93
N LYS A 212 12.32 27.33 14.76
CA LYS A 212 11.48 28.29 14.02
C LYS A 212 10.47 27.56 13.14
N GLY A 213 9.19 27.88 13.34
CA GLY A 213 8.11 27.44 12.45
C GLY A 213 8.32 27.92 11.01
N ARG A 214 8.22 27.00 10.06
CA ARG A 214 8.39 27.23 8.61
C ARG A 214 7.35 26.42 7.86
N ASP A 215 6.91 26.91 6.71
CA ASP A 215 6.14 26.13 5.75
C ASP A 215 7.04 25.11 5.00
N ALA A 216 6.41 24.14 4.34
CA ALA A 216 7.13 23.05 3.67
C ALA A 216 8.02 23.49 2.49
N GLY A 217 7.69 24.61 1.83
CA GLY A 217 8.50 25.20 0.76
C GLY A 217 9.67 26.05 1.28
N THR A 218 9.59 26.55 2.51
CA THR A 218 10.73 27.16 3.20
C THR A 218 11.64 26.09 3.83
N ILE A 219 11.09 25.00 4.37
CA ILE A 219 11.88 23.85 4.85
C ILE A 219 12.64 23.22 3.67
N SER A 220 11.97 22.92 2.55
CA SER A 220 12.64 22.26 1.42
C SER A 220 13.80 23.07 0.83
N ARG A 221 13.80 24.40 1.00
CA ARG A 221 14.89 25.29 0.56
C ARG A 221 16.04 25.49 1.55
N LEU A 222 15.98 24.91 2.75
CA LEU A 222 17.10 24.95 3.69
C LEU A 222 18.35 24.30 3.09
N GLN A 223 19.55 24.84 3.38
CA GLN A 223 20.81 24.33 2.81
C GLN A 223 20.98 22.83 3.08
N HIS A 224 20.81 22.41 4.34
CA HIS A 224 20.91 21.02 4.76
C HIS A 224 19.96 20.09 3.99
N GLU A 225 18.74 20.55 3.68
CA GLU A 225 17.76 19.75 2.92
C GLU A 225 18.18 19.56 1.46
N LYS A 226 18.76 20.59 0.83
CA LYS A 226 19.36 20.49 -0.51
C LYS A 226 20.58 19.59 -0.52
N ASP A 227 21.42 19.69 0.50
CA ASP A 227 22.61 18.88 0.66
C ASP A 227 22.24 17.39 0.78
N MET A 228 21.25 17.05 1.62
CA MET A 228 20.74 15.69 1.76
C MET A 228 20.11 15.15 0.47
N ARG A 229 19.35 15.96 -0.28
CA ARG A 229 18.86 15.53 -1.60
C ARG A 229 20.00 15.29 -2.59
N LYS A 230 20.99 16.18 -2.62
CA LYS A 230 22.19 16.04 -3.47
C LYS A 230 22.97 14.76 -3.15
N MET A 231 23.16 14.46 -1.86
CA MET A 231 23.79 13.22 -1.40
C MET A 231 23.00 11.99 -1.88
N TRP A 232 21.66 11.97 -1.70
CA TRP A 232 20.83 10.87 -2.19
C TRP A 232 20.88 10.71 -3.71
N ARG A 233 20.81 11.81 -4.49
CA ARG A 233 20.93 11.75 -5.96
C ARG A 233 22.28 11.21 -6.40
N TYR A 234 23.37 11.66 -5.77
CA TYR A 234 24.71 11.16 -6.04
C TYR A 234 24.77 9.65 -5.77
N ALA A 235 24.37 9.24 -4.57
CA ALA A 235 24.31 7.85 -4.12
C ALA A 235 23.53 6.94 -5.09
N TYR A 236 22.32 7.34 -5.47
CA TYR A 236 21.48 6.58 -6.40
C TYR A 236 22.05 6.54 -7.83
N SER A 237 22.75 7.60 -8.26
CA SER A 237 23.35 7.71 -9.59
C SER A 237 24.66 6.91 -9.72
N THR A 238 25.50 6.89 -8.69
CA THR A 238 26.80 6.19 -8.72
C THR A 238 26.65 4.68 -8.47
N THR A 239 25.64 4.26 -7.69
CA THR A 239 25.31 2.83 -7.56
C THR A 239 24.69 2.21 -8.81
N ALA A 240 24.08 3.00 -9.72
CA ALA A 240 23.21 2.49 -10.79
C ALA A 240 23.84 1.48 -11.78
N ASN A 241 25.17 1.35 -11.81
CA ASN A 241 25.91 0.40 -12.66
C ASN A 241 26.73 -0.63 -11.86
N LEU A 242 26.50 -0.76 -10.55
CA LEU A 242 27.07 -1.84 -9.74
C LEU A 242 26.50 -3.20 -10.18
N GLU A 243 27.24 -4.28 -9.97
CA GLU A 243 26.77 -5.61 -10.36
C GLU A 243 25.56 -6.05 -9.52
N SER A 244 25.50 -5.63 -8.26
CA SER A 244 24.35 -5.77 -7.35
C SER A 244 23.10 -4.98 -7.76
N SER A 245 23.19 -4.02 -8.70
CA SER A 245 22.05 -3.19 -9.08
C SER A 245 21.11 -3.86 -10.08
N GLY A 246 19.82 -3.55 -9.96
CA GLY A 246 18.77 -4.00 -10.86
C GLY A 246 18.42 -5.50 -10.75
N LYS A 247 18.99 -6.24 -9.78
CA LYS A 247 18.78 -7.68 -9.59
C LYS A 247 17.32 -8.09 -9.33
N ILE A 248 16.41 -7.15 -9.08
CA ILE A 248 14.96 -7.40 -8.96
C ILE A 248 14.23 -7.58 -10.32
N TYR A 249 14.85 -7.18 -11.44
CA TYR A 249 14.23 -7.20 -12.77
C TYR A 249 14.61 -8.43 -13.58
N GLY A 250 13.70 -8.91 -14.45
CA GLY A 250 14.02 -9.91 -15.47
C GLY A 250 14.43 -11.29 -14.95
N ASN A 251 14.04 -11.66 -13.73
CA ASN A 251 14.31 -13.00 -13.19
C ASN A 251 13.27 -14.02 -13.69
N THR A 252 13.71 -15.23 -14.03
CA THR A 252 12.91 -16.20 -14.82
C THR A 252 12.82 -17.58 -14.17
N LEU A 253 11.91 -18.40 -14.70
CA LEU A 253 11.78 -19.83 -14.34
C LEU A 253 13.00 -20.68 -14.73
N SER A 254 13.93 -20.16 -15.54
CA SER A 254 15.10 -20.91 -16.02
C SER A 254 16.16 -21.17 -14.93
N THR A 255 16.13 -20.44 -13.83
CA THR A 255 17.18 -20.40 -12.80
C THR A 255 16.64 -20.61 -11.39
N LEU A 256 15.60 -21.43 -11.23
CA LEU A 256 15.00 -21.67 -9.91
C LEU A 256 15.92 -22.49 -8.99
N ASP A 257 16.28 -21.91 -7.84
CA ASP A 257 16.98 -22.55 -6.73
C ASP A 257 16.05 -22.82 -5.54
N TYR A 258 16.60 -23.39 -4.47
CA TYR A 258 15.93 -23.54 -3.17
C TYR A 258 14.60 -24.32 -3.24
N LYS A 259 14.43 -25.17 -4.26
CA LYS A 259 13.17 -25.83 -4.62
C LYS A 259 12.51 -26.63 -3.49
N GLU A 260 13.27 -27.10 -2.50
CA GLU A 260 12.77 -27.82 -1.32
C GLU A 260 13.04 -27.12 0.03
N ASN A 261 13.66 -25.94 0.02
CA ASN A 261 13.99 -25.15 1.21
C ASN A 261 12.74 -24.42 1.74
N ARG A 262 11.93 -25.12 2.54
CA ARG A 262 10.75 -24.58 3.22
C ARG A 262 10.39 -25.39 4.46
N THR A 263 9.66 -24.77 5.39
CA THR A 263 9.15 -25.44 6.59
C THR A 263 8.06 -26.47 6.25
N ASP A 264 7.80 -27.40 7.16
CA ASP A 264 6.73 -28.40 6.99
C ASP A 264 5.33 -27.77 6.90
N ALA A 265 5.11 -26.65 7.58
CA ALA A 265 3.87 -25.88 7.52
C ALA A 265 3.64 -25.28 6.12
N LEU A 266 4.71 -24.76 5.48
CA LEU A 266 4.67 -24.26 4.11
C LEU A 266 4.51 -25.41 3.10
N ARG A 267 5.24 -26.52 3.29
CA ARG A 267 5.13 -27.71 2.42
C ARG A 267 3.70 -28.29 2.41
N GLN A 268 2.96 -28.21 3.50
CA GLN A 268 1.55 -28.63 3.57
C GLN A 268 0.58 -27.78 2.72
N LYS A 269 0.96 -26.57 2.31
CA LYS A 269 0.19 -25.74 1.35
C LYS A 269 0.36 -26.21 -0.10
N LEU A 270 1.30 -27.13 -0.38
CA LEU A 270 1.67 -27.56 -1.73
C LEU A 270 1.21 -29.00 -2.02
N ARG A 271 0.71 -29.23 -3.23
CA ARG A 271 0.35 -30.56 -3.73
C ARG A 271 0.83 -30.74 -5.18
N GLU A 272 1.64 -31.76 -5.42
CA GLU A 272 2.04 -32.17 -6.77
C GLU A 272 0.81 -32.47 -7.65
N ASP A 273 0.85 -32.05 -8.91
CA ASP A 273 -0.20 -32.32 -9.90
C ASP A 273 0.42 -32.94 -11.16
N PRO A 274 0.26 -34.27 -11.38
CA PRO A 274 0.85 -34.95 -12.53
C PRO A 274 0.33 -34.45 -13.89
N GLN A 275 -0.79 -33.74 -13.94
CA GLN A 275 -1.37 -33.18 -15.17
C GLN A 275 -0.94 -31.71 -15.41
N ALA A 276 -0.27 -31.08 -14.44
CA ALA A 276 0.25 -29.73 -14.58
C ALA A 276 1.56 -29.73 -15.39
N ASP A 277 1.40 -29.77 -16.72
CA ASP A 277 2.50 -29.63 -17.67
C ASP A 277 2.37 -28.30 -18.42
N VAL A 278 3.47 -27.55 -18.47
CA VAL A 278 3.55 -26.19 -18.99
C VAL A 278 4.76 -26.10 -19.91
N GLY A 279 4.52 -26.17 -21.23
CA GLY A 279 5.55 -26.35 -22.27
C GLY A 279 6.56 -25.20 -22.45
N PHE A 280 6.71 -24.33 -21.46
CA PHE A 280 7.61 -23.19 -21.39
C PHE A 280 8.57 -23.24 -20.18
N SER A 281 8.54 -24.31 -19.38
CA SER A 281 9.43 -24.52 -18.22
C SER A 281 9.90 -25.97 -18.14
N VAL A 282 11.11 -26.19 -17.64
CA VAL A 282 11.61 -27.53 -17.27
C VAL A 282 11.10 -27.99 -15.91
N ASP A 283 10.80 -27.03 -15.02
CA ASP A 283 10.21 -27.29 -13.71
C ASP A 283 8.70 -27.39 -13.80
N LYS A 284 8.12 -28.40 -13.16
CA LYS A 284 6.67 -28.57 -13.08
C LYS A 284 6.09 -27.72 -11.95
N PRO A 285 5.01 -26.95 -12.21
CA PRO A 285 4.31 -26.24 -11.15
C PRO A 285 3.49 -27.19 -10.28
N VAL A 286 3.27 -26.79 -9.04
CA VAL A 286 2.47 -27.51 -8.04
C VAL A 286 1.22 -26.70 -7.67
N ARG A 287 0.22 -27.37 -7.11
CA ARG A 287 -1.00 -26.71 -6.63
C ARG A 287 -0.76 -26.06 -5.27
N PHE A 288 -1.15 -24.80 -5.13
CA PHE A 288 -1.06 -24.02 -3.89
C PHE A 288 -2.43 -23.84 -3.24
N ASN A 289 -2.53 -24.24 -1.98
CA ASN A 289 -3.75 -24.19 -1.18
C ASN A 289 -3.45 -23.60 0.21
N PRO A 290 -3.73 -22.30 0.44
CA PRO A 290 -3.49 -21.63 1.72
C PRO A 290 -4.67 -21.70 2.71
N TYR A 291 -5.80 -22.29 2.30
CA TYR A 291 -7.03 -22.24 3.08
C TYR A 291 -6.96 -23.14 4.32
N PRO A 292 -7.79 -22.88 5.35
CA PRO A 292 -8.01 -23.83 6.44
C PRO A 292 -8.36 -25.23 5.90
N LYS A 293 -8.01 -26.27 6.66
CA LYS A 293 -8.47 -27.65 6.40
C LYS A 293 -9.95 -27.75 6.77
N TYR A 294 -10.80 -27.12 5.96
CA TYR A 294 -12.24 -27.05 6.14
C TYR A 294 -12.84 -28.44 6.31
N ASN A 295 -13.82 -28.58 7.23
CA ASN A 295 -14.50 -29.84 7.53
C ASN A 295 -13.57 -30.98 8.03
N SER A 296 -12.32 -30.69 8.40
CA SER A 296 -11.45 -31.61 9.14
C SER A 296 -12.02 -31.95 10.53
N ASP A 297 -11.43 -32.92 11.21
CA ASP A 297 -11.87 -33.27 12.56
C ASP A 297 -11.50 -32.17 13.55
N GLU A 298 -10.41 -31.43 13.32
CA GLU A 298 -10.03 -30.23 14.09
C GLU A 298 -11.06 -29.11 13.93
N TRP A 299 -11.50 -28.85 12.68
CA TRP A 299 -12.57 -27.88 12.37
C TRP A 299 -13.88 -28.21 13.11
N LYS A 300 -14.27 -29.48 13.13
CA LYS A 300 -15.46 -29.98 13.86
C LYS A 300 -15.28 -29.88 15.39
N LYS A 301 -14.10 -30.25 15.93
CA LYS A 301 -13.77 -30.12 17.36
C LYS A 301 -13.84 -28.65 17.83
N GLN A 302 -13.46 -27.71 16.97
CA GLN A 302 -13.57 -26.27 17.21
C GLN A 302 -15.01 -25.74 17.11
N ARG A 303 -15.98 -26.57 16.71
CA ARG A 303 -17.41 -26.25 16.56
C ARG A 303 -17.72 -25.18 15.50
N HIS A 304 -16.91 -25.11 14.45
CA HIS A 304 -17.25 -24.33 13.26
C HIS A 304 -18.36 -25.02 12.45
N ALA A 305 -19.19 -24.22 11.76
CA ALA A 305 -20.17 -24.76 10.81
C ALA A 305 -19.46 -25.39 9.59
N ALA A 306 -20.16 -26.26 8.87
CA ALA A 306 -19.60 -26.87 7.67
C ALA A 306 -19.33 -25.83 6.58
N HIS A 307 -18.16 -25.91 5.94
CA HIS A 307 -17.86 -25.19 4.70
C HIS A 307 -18.48 -25.94 3.52
N VAL A 308 -19.12 -25.20 2.62
CA VAL A 308 -19.65 -25.73 1.36
C VAL A 308 -18.83 -25.15 0.19
N PRO A 309 -18.11 -25.99 -0.58
CA PRO A 309 -17.34 -25.52 -1.74
C PRO A 309 -18.21 -24.83 -2.79
N CYS A 310 -17.86 -23.58 -3.12
CA CYS A 310 -18.60 -22.78 -4.08
C CYS A 310 -18.19 -23.07 -5.53
N LYS A 311 -19.15 -22.93 -6.45
CA LYS A 311 -18.96 -23.08 -7.89
C LYS A 311 -18.55 -21.74 -8.53
N GLY A 312 -17.64 -21.79 -9.48
CA GLY A 312 -17.13 -20.65 -10.24
C GLY A 312 -17.89 -20.36 -11.53
N PRO A 313 -17.33 -19.48 -12.40
CA PRO A 313 -17.88 -19.14 -13.71
C PRO A 313 -17.95 -20.34 -14.68
N THR A 314 -17.16 -21.39 -14.43
CA THR A 314 -17.20 -22.68 -15.16
C THR A 314 -18.43 -23.52 -14.83
N GLY A 315 -19.14 -23.22 -13.73
CA GLY A 315 -20.14 -24.09 -13.12
C GLY A 315 -19.55 -25.17 -12.21
N GLU A 316 -18.23 -25.30 -12.09
CA GLU A 316 -17.53 -26.27 -11.25
C GLU A 316 -16.82 -25.62 -10.05
N PRO A 317 -16.40 -26.37 -9.02
CA PRO A 317 -15.60 -25.85 -7.93
C PRO A 317 -14.32 -25.15 -8.42
N ILE A 318 -13.92 -24.06 -7.77
CA ILE A 318 -12.68 -23.34 -8.10
C ILE A 318 -11.46 -24.23 -7.75
N GLU A 319 -10.57 -24.45 -8.72
CA GLU A 319 -9.36 -25.24 -8.51
C GLU A 319 -8.25 -24.45 -7.78
N ASP A 320 -7.26 -25.15 -7.22
CA ASP A 320 -6.08 -24.54 -6.60
C ASP A 320 -5.16 -23.94 -7.67
N LEU A 321 -4.54 -22.79 -7.39
CA LEU A 321 -3.63 -22.14 -8.33
C LEU A 321 -2.35 -22.97 -8.52
N LEU A 322 -1.75 -22.83 -9.70
CA LEU A 322 -0.43 -23.39 -9.99
C LEU A 322 0.67 -22.37 -9.63
N VAL A 323 1.76 -22.86 -9.05
CA VAL A 323 2.94 -22.07 -8.67
C VAL A 323 4.20 -22.93 -8.84
N PHE A 324 5.34 -22.32 -9.15
CA PHE A 324 6.60 -23.04 -9.28
C PHE A 324 7.33 -23.09 -7.94
N LYS A 325 7.92 -24.24 -7.60
CA LYS A 325 8.76 -24.39 -6.41
C LYS A 325 10.14 -23.81 -6.68
N GLY A 326 10.62 -22.98 -5.77
CA GLY A 326 11.93 -22.34 -5.84
C GLY A 326 11.86 -20.86 -6.17
N ARG A 327 13.03 -20.24 -6.15
CA ARG A 327 13.26 -18.80 -6.33
C ARG A 327 14.33 -18.59 -7.40
N PRO A 328 14.21 -17.60 -8.30
CA PRO A 328 15.25 -17.35 -9.29
C PRO A 328 16.59 -17.00 -8.64
N HIS A 329 17.67 -17.61 -9.12
CA HIS A 329 19.03 -17.60 -8.54
C HIS A 329 19.49 -16.22 -8.05
N ASN A 330 19.29 -15.19 -8.86
CA ASN A 330 19.79 -13.84 -8.61
C ASN A 330 18.78 -12.90 -7.92
N PHE A 331 17.60 -13.38 -7.51
CA PHE A 331 16.55 -12.53 -6.93
C PHE A 331 16.87 -12.15 -5.47
N PRO A 332 17.14 -10.87 -5.15
CA PRO A 332 17.68 -10.45 -3.85
C PRO A 332 16.65 -10.55 -2.72
N GLU A 333 17.09 -10.61 -1.47
CA GLU A 333 16.21 -10.58 -0.29
C GLU A 333 15.55 -9.20 -0.10
N PRO A 334 14.37 -9.13 0.55
CA PRO A 334 13.69 -7.85 0.76
C PRO A 334 14.46 -7.00 1.78
N ASN A 335 14.78 -5.77 1.38
CA ASN A 335 15.49 -4.80 2.20
C ASN A 335 14.63 -4.27 3.37
N PHE A 336 13.30 -4.27 3.21
CA PHE A 336 12.36 -4.01 4.30
C PHE A 336 11.34 -5.15 4.42
N GLY A 337 10.91 -5.41 5.65
CA GLY A 337 9.96 -6.48 5.92
C GLY A 337 10.52 -7.88 5.72
N SER A 338 9.69 -8.92 5.85
CA SER A 338 10.12 -10.30 5.62
C SER A 338 8.96 -11.27 5.42
N TYR A 339 9.17 -12.30 4.60
CA TYR A 339 8.24 -13.42 4.41
C TYR A 339 8.05 -14.25 5.69
N SER A 340 9.10 -14.38 6.52
CA SER A 340 9.06 -15.22 7.72
C SER A 340 8.08 -14.69 8.78
N LEU A 341 7.92 -13.37 8.88
CA LEU A 341 6.97 -12.72 9.80
C LEU A 341 5.52 -13.08 9.50
N PHE A 342 5.21 -13.40 8.24
CA PHE A 342 3.89 -13.81 7.78
C PHE A 342 3.77 -15.32 7.59
N ASN A 343 4.82 -16.13 7.83
CA ASN A 343 4.81 -17.55 7.47
C ASN A 343 4.33 -17.77 6.01
N MET A 344 4.85 -16.91 5.12
CA MET A 344 4.74 -17.02 3.66
C MET A 344 6.01 -17.67 3.12
N ASP A 345 5.91 -18.39 2.01
CA ASP A 345 7.06 -19.07 1.40
C ASP A 345 7.82 -18.11 0.47
N PRO A 346 9.11 -17.76 0.76
CA PRO A 346 9.93 -16.96 -0.15
C PRO A 346 10.38 -17.74 -1.40
N ASN A 347 10.29 -19.08 -1.35
CA ASN A 347 10.76 -20.00 -2.39
C ASN A 347 9.60 -20.57 -3.20
N LEU A 348 8.72 -19.66 -3.63
CA LEU A 348 7.66 -19.87 -4.62
C LEU A 348 7.77 -18.80 -5.71
N CYS A 349 7.72 -19.20 -6.97
CA CYS A 349 7.68 -18.27 -8.10
C CYS A 349 6.33 -18.32 -8.83
N TRP A 350 5.69 -17.16 -8.91
CA TRP A 350 4.44 -16.94 -9.63
C TRP A 350 4.76 -16.44 -11.03
N GLU A 351 4.20 -17.11 -12.04
CA GLU A 351 4.31 -16.76 -13.46
C GLU A 351 2.92 -16.39 -13.98
N ARG A 352 2.83 -15.46 -14.94
CA ARG A 352 1.56 -14.83 -15.35
C ARG A 352 0.45 -15.81 -15.77
N ASP A 353 0.73 -16.87 -16.53
CA ASP A 353 -0.28 -17.81 -17.03
C ASP A 353 -0.76 -18.73 -15.90
N THR A 354 0.15 -19.24 -15.08
CA THR A 354 -0.20 -20.06 -13.91
C THR A 354 -0.93 -19.25 -12.83
N ARG A 355 -0.65 -17.94 -12.72
CA ARG A 355 -1.26 -17.00 -11.76
C ARG A 355 -2.59 -16.38 -12.22
N LEU A 356 -2.68 -15.91 -13.47
CA LEU A 356 -3.83 -15.14 -14.02
C LEU A 356 -4.57 -15.86 -15.14
N GLY A 357 -4.03 -16.96 -15.68
CA GLY A 357 -4.67 -17.78 -16.70
C GLY A 357 -6.12 -18.15 -16.36
N PRO A 358 -6.39 -18.75 -15.18
CA PRO A 358 -7.75 -19.09 -14.72
C PRO A 358 -8.73 -17.91 -14.63
N TYR A 359 -8.21 -16.68 -14.58
CA TYR A 359 -8.99 -15.44 -14.44
C TYR A 359 -9.15 -14.67 -15.77
N GLY A 360 -8.78 -15.30 -16.89
CA GLY A 360 -9.01 -14.78 -18.24
C GLY A 360 -7.79 -14.15 -18.91
N LEU A 361 -6.58 -14.28 -18.34
CA LEU A 361 -5.37 -14.07 -19.13
C LEU A 361 -5.32 -15.07 -20.29
N LEU A 362 -5.57 -16.35 -19.98
CA LEU A 362 -5.77 -17.44 -20.92
C LEU A 362 -7.27 -17.69 -21.16
N GLN A 363 -7.60 -18.20 -22.35
CA GLN A 363 -8.98 -18.55 -22.70
C GLN A 363 -9.51 -19.69 -21.81
N GLN A 364 -10.56 -19.40 -21.04
CA GLN A 364 -11.22 -20.39 -20.19
C GLN A 364 -12.42 -21.02 -20.90
N THR A 365 -12.75 -22.26 -20.53
CA THR A 365 -13.89 -23.00 -21.08
C THR A 365 -14.77 -23.58 -19.98
N LYS A 366 -16.05 -23.78 -20.28
CA LYS A 366 -17.06 -24.40 -19.42
C LYS A 366 -17.68 -25.60 -20.15
N LYS A 367 -18.19 -26.57 -19.39
CA LYS A 367 -18.98 -27.69 -19.94
C LYS A 367 -20.46 -27.37 -19.83
N VAL A 368 -21.18 -27.42 -20.94
CA VAL A 368 -22.64 -27.23 -21.00
C VAL A 368 -23.24 -28.46 -21.68
N ALA A 369 -23.85 -29.33 -20.86
CA ALA A 369 -24.13 -30.72 -21.24
C ALA A 369 -22.86 -31.39 -21.84
N ASP A 370 -22.97 -32.02 -23.01
CA ASP A 370 -21.87 -32.72 -23.67
C ASP A 370 -20.98 -31.80 -24.54
N LYS A 371 -21.11 -30.47 -24.43
CA LYS A 371 -20.34 -29.49 -25.21
C LYS A 371 -19.38 -28.69 -24.34
N VAL A 372 -18.24 -28.33 -24.93
CA VAL A 372 -17.27 -27.38 -24.36
C VAL A 372 -17.48 -26.03 -25.04
N GLU A 373 -17.70 -25.00 -24.24
CA GLU A 373 -17.91 -23.62 -24.69
C GLU A 373 -16.85 -22.69 -24.08
N VAL A 374 -16.44 -21.66 -24.81
CA VAL A 374 -15.59 -20.60 -24.25
C VAL A 374 -16.40 -19.78 -23.24
N ILE A 375 -15.77 -19.37 -22.13
CA ILE A 375 -16.40 -18.45 -21.18
C ILE A 375 -16.42 -17.06 -21.80
N ASP A 376 -17.62 -16.59 -22.13
CA ASP A 376 -17.89 -15.18 -22.30
C ASP A 376 -17.98 -14.52 -20.91
N TRP A 377 -16.95 -13.74 -20.59
CA TRP A 377 -16.82 -13.11 -19.28
C TRP A 377 -17.85 -12.01 -19.05
N ASP A 378 -18.24 -11.25 -20.07
CA ASP A 378 -19.17 -10.14 -19.90
C ASP A 378 -20.59 -10.64 -19.53
N ASN A 379 -20.87 -11.93 -19.75
CA ASN A 379 -22.06 -12.65 -19.31
C ASN A 379 -21.92 -13.36 -17.94
N VAL A 380 -20.81 -13.21 -17.22
CA VAL A 380 -20.62 -13.76 -15.86
C VAL A 380 -21.07 -12.75 -14.81
N ASN A 381 -22.18 -13.01 -14.11
CA ASN A 381 -22.54 -12.21 -12.93
C ASN A 381 -21.72 -12.64 -11.70
N TRP A 382 -20.66 -11.90 -11.40
CA TRP A 382 -19.84 -12.15 -10.21
C TRP A 382 -20.58 -11.88 -8.88
N GLY A 383 -21.56 -10.97 -8.86
CA GLY A 383 -22.40 -10.72 -7.68
C GLY A 383 -23.21 -11.95 -7.30
N ASP A 384 -23.88 -12.58 -8.27
CA ASP A 384 -24.65 -13.81 -8.05
C ASP A 384 -23.77 -15.00 -7.67
N LEU A 385 -22.50 -15.03 -8.07
CA LEU A 385 -21.54 -16.04 -7.63
C LEU A 385 -21.18 -15.85 -6.15
N GLN A 386 -20.81 -14.64 -5.73
CA GLN A 386 -20.53 -14.33 -4.32
C GLN A 386 -21.75 -14.57 -3.43
N LYS A 387 -22.92 -14.07 -3.83
CA LYS A 387 -24.17 -14.21 -3.07
C LYS A 387 -24.56 -15.66 -2.82
N ARG A 388 -24.61 -16.51 -3.87
CA ARG A 388 -24.93 -17.94 -3.71
C ARG A 388 -23.88 -18.70 -2.89
N CYS A 389 -22.62 -18.28 -2.99
CA CYS A 389 -21.54 -18.84 -2.17
C CYS A 389 -21.74 -18.54 -0.68
N LEU A 390 -22.10 -17.30 -0.35
CA LEU A 390 -22.48 -16.88 1.00
C LEU A 390 -23.72 -17.62 1.50
N GLU A 391 -24.79 -17.69 0.70
CA GLU A 391 -26.05 -18.38 1.07
C GLU A 391 -25.80 -19.85 1.45
N ALA A 392 -24.96 -20.56 0.70
CA ALA A 392 -24.56 -21.93 1.00
C ALA A 392 -23.70 -22.08 2.28
N ASN A 393 -23.04 -21.01 2.71
CA ASN A 393 -22.13 -20.97 3.87
C ASN A 393 -22.68 -20.15 5.05
N ALA A 394 -23.91 -19.61 4.97
CA ALA A 394 -24.44 -18.60 5.90
C ALA A 394 -24.44 -19.05 7.38
N ALA A 395 -24.49 -20.36 7.64
CA ALA A 395 -24.35 -20.93 8.98
C ALA A 395 -23.02 -20.58 9.67
N ARG A 396 -21.95 -20.25 8.92
CA ARG A 396 -20.63 -19.86 9.43
C ARG A 396 -20.60 -18.42 9.96
N PHE A 397 -21.42 -17.51 9.44
CA PHE A 397 -21.31 -16.07 9.71
C PHE A 397 -22.48 -15.52 10.54
N ASP A 398 -22.31 -14.31 11.04
CA ASP A 398 -23.33 -13.52 11.71
C ASP A 398 -23.80 -12.39 10.79
N LEU A 399 -24.90 -12.63 10.06
CA LEU A 399 -25.40 -11.75 9.00
C LEU A 399 -26.52 -10.80 9.45
N ASN A 400 -27.03 -10.95 10.68
CA ASN A 400 -28.22 -10.24 11.19
C ASN A 400 -27.86 -9.18 12.23
N ARG A 401 -26.78 -8.43 11.98
CA ARG A 401 -26.27 -7.39 12.88
C ARG A 401 -27.10 -6.12 12.82
N ASP A 402 -27.23 -5.44 13.96
CA ASP A 402 -27.91 -4.15 14.05
C ASP A 402 -27.15 -3.07 13.27
N LYS A 403 -27.90 -2.17 12.60
CA LYS A 403 -27.36 -0.98 11.94
C LYS A 403 -27.13 0.18 12.92
N LYS A 404 -27.64 0.11 14.15
CA LYS A 404 -27.35 1.11 15.19
C LYS A 404 -25.86 1.08 15.52
N ASN A 405 -25.16 2.18 15.22
CA ASN A 405 -23.79 2.40 15.69
C ASN A 405 -23.77 2.43 17.24
N PRO A 406 -22.97 1.58 17.91
CA PRO A 406 -22.98 1.43 19.36
C PRO A 406 -22.43 2.65 20.11
N TYR A 407 -21.74 3.56 19.42
CA TYR A 407 -21.08 4.72 20.00
C TYR A 407 -21.89 6.03 19.91
N LEU A 408 -23.10 6.00 19.34
CA LEU A 408 -24.00 7.16 19.27
C LEU A 408 -24.25 7.80 20.65
N ASP A 409 -24.41 6.97 21.68
CA ASP A 409 -24.78 7.41 23.03
C ASP A 409 -23.55 7.80 23.89
N VAL A 410 -22.32 7.72 23.35
CA VAL A 410 -21.08 8.12 24.04
C VAL A 410 -21.02 9.64 24.25
N TYR A 411 -21.59 10.40 23.31
CA TYR A 411 -21.53 11.85 23.25
C TYR A 411 -22.96 12.43 23.35
N PRO A 412 -23.35 13.05 24.48
CA PRO A 412 -24.70 13.57 24.70
C PRO A 412 -25.19 14.54 23.62
N GLU A 413 -24.28 15.26 22.96
CA GLU A 413 -24.57 16.16 21.85
C GLU A 413 -25.04 15.46 20.55
N LEU A 414 -24.97 14.13 20.49
CA LEU A 414 -25.51 13.28 19.40
C LEU A 414 -26.70 12.42 19.84
N ALA A 415 -26.96 12.28 21.14
CA ALA A 415 -28.10 11.55 21.64
C ALA A 415 -29.39 12.23 21.16
N LYS A 416 -30.27 11.46 20.51
CA LYS A 416 -31.61 11.98 20.16
C LYS A 416 -32.35 12.30 21.47
N PRO A 417 -33.10 13.42 21.55
CA PRO A 417 -34.02 13.63 22.66
C PRO A 417 -34.94 12.41 22.79
N GLU A 418 -35.16 11.91 24.01
CA GLU A 418 -36.21 10.92 24.23
C GLU A 418 -37.51 11.50 23.66
N ALA A 419 -38.21 10.73 22.81
CA ALA A 419 -39.57 11.08 22.44
C ALA A 419 -40.39 11.23 23.74
N PRO A 420 -41.28 12.23 23.85
CA PRO A 420 -42.10 12.39 25.04
C PRO A 420 -42.75 11.06 25.40
N LYS A 421 -42.51 10.58 26.62
CA LYS A 421 -43.21 9.42 27.14
C LYS A 421 -44.66 9.85 27.31
N ASP A 422 -45.52 9.46 26.36
CA ASP A 422 -46.95 9.74 26.40
C ASP A 422 -47.49 9.26 27.75
N GLU A 423 -47.86 10.20 28.62
CA GLU A 423 -48.47 9.89 29.90
C GLU A 423 -49.84 9.25 29.63
N ALA A 424 -49.91 7.92 29.80
CA ALA A 424 -51.14 7.17 29.59
C ALA A 424 -52.28 7.76 30.44
N PRO A 425 -53.41 8.18 29.82
CA PRO A 425 -54.54 8.70 30.57
C PRO A 425 -55.10 7.62 31.50
N LYS A 426 -55.32 7.99 32.77
CA LYS A 426 -55.97 7.11 33.75
C LYS A 426 -57.49 7.22 33.66
N ASP A 427 -58.12 6.05 33.73
CA ASP A 427 -59.49 5.76 34.18
C ASP A 427 -60.68 6.37 33.41
N ALA A 428 -61.43 5.51 32.70
CA ALA A 428 -62.88 5.25 32.96
C ALA A 428 -63.52 4.18 32.03
N ASP A 429 -63.99 3.09 32.64
CA ASP A 429 -65.17 2.25 32.37
C ASP A 429 -65.59 1.75 30.95
N ASP A 430 -65.49 0.42 30.79
CA ASP A 430 -66.54 -0.52 30.36
C ASP A 430 -67.68 -0.10 29.39
N LYS A 431 -67.67 -0.65 28.16
CA LYS A 431 -68.64 -1.69 27.70
C LYS A 431 -68.51 -2.17 26.24
N ALA A 432 -68.39 -3.49 26.10
CA ALA A 432 -69.10 -4.40 25.17
C ALA A 432 -69.30 -4.10 23.65
N ALA A 433 -68.92 -5.13 22.87
CA ALA A 433 -69.66 -5.77 21.76
C ALA A 433 -69.39 -5.43 20.26
N THR A 434 -68.90 -6.47 19.58
CA THR A 434 -69.26 -6.95 18.21
C THR A 434 -68.99 -6.16 16.91
N ALA A 435 -68.23 -6.84 16.04
CA ALA A 435 -68.49 -7.09 14.60
C ALA A 435 -68.22 -6.02 13.51
N GLN A 436 -67.17 -6.31 12.73
CA GLN A 436 -67.10 -6.38 11.24
C GLN A 436 -67.51 -5.20 10.31
N LYS A 437 -66.70 -5.06 9.23
CA LYS A 437 -66.89 -4.31 7.96
C LYS A 437 -66.71 -2.78 8.02
N ASP A 438 -66.26 -2.08 6.97
CA ASP A 438 -65.59 -2.43 5.70
C ASP A 438 -64.97 -1.13 5.09
N LYS A 439 -63.81 -1.21 4.41
CA LYS A 439 -63.26 -0.24 3.39
C LYS A 439 -62.89 1.19 3.89
N GLU A 440 -62.03 2.00 3.26
CA GLU A 440 -61.38 2.05 1.92
C GLU A 440 -60.00 2.78 2.07
N SER A 441 -58.85 2.19 1.69
CA SER A 441 -58.10 2.30 0.42
C SER A 441 -57.12 3.50 0.21
N SER A 442 -55.83 3.20 0.08
CA SER A 442 -54.82 3.91 -0.75
C SER A 442 -53.53 3.06 -0.85
N VAL A 443 -53.54 1.97 -1.62
CA VAL A 443 -52.93 1.92 -2.98
C VAL A 443 -51.43 2.26 -3.01
N GLN A 444 -50.60 1.21 -3.08
CA GLN A 444 -49.24 1.23 -3.62
C GLN A 444 -49.19 0.35 -4.90
N PRO A 445 -48.38 0.68 -5.91
CA PRO A 445 -48.31 -0.07 -7.17
C PRO A 445 -47.53 -1.41 -7.05
N PRO A 446 -47.74 -2.36 -7.99
CA PRO A 446 -47.51 -3.78 -7.75
C PRO A 446 -46.12 -4.32 -8.14
N ARG A 447 -45.77 -5.48 -7.58
CA ARG A 447 -44.74 -6.39 -8.10
C ARG A 447 -45.41 -7.64 -8.67
N GLU A 448 -45.14 -7.91 -9.95
CA GLU A 448 -45.36 -9.18 -10.66
C GLU A 448 -44.01 -9.53 -11.31
N ASP A 449 -43.55 -10.78 -11.48
CA ASP A 449 -44.24 -12.07 -11.33
C ASP A 449 -43.25 -13.16 -10.85
N ASP A 450 -43.65 -13.98 -9.88
CA ASP A 450 -43.00 -15.27 -9.56
C ASP A 450 -43.83 -16.40 -10.18
N LYS A 451 -43.20 -17.26 -11.00
CA LYS A 451 -43.79 -18.49 -11.53
C LYS A 451 -42.91 -19.72 -11.26
N THR A 452 -42.54 -19.92 -10.01
CA THR A 452 -41.99 -21.21 -9.55
C THR A 452 -43.08 -22.29 -9.49
N VAL A 453 -42.99 -23.26 -10.39
CA VAL A 453 -43.83 -24.47 -10.38
C VAL A 453 -43.44 -25.35 -9.19
N LYS A 454 -44.43 -25.73 -8.38
CA LYS A 454 -44.24 -26.58 -7.20
C LYS A 454 -43.67 -27.95 -7.55
N ILE A 455 -42.42 -28.22 -7.19
CA ILE A 455 -41.92 -29.58 -7.01
C ILE A 455 -42.06 -29.93 -5.51
N LYS A 456 -42.82 -30.98 -5.21
CA LYS A 456 -43.01 -31.48 -3.84
C LYS A 456 -41.73 -32.15 -3.33
N GLY A 457 -41.37 -31.90 -2.07
CA GLY A 457 -40.75 -32.97 -1.27
C GLY A 457 -39.55 -32.67 -0.36
N ARG A 458 -39.62 -31.67 0.53
CA ARG A 458 -39.29 -31.86 1.96
C ARG A 458 -39.77 -30.65 2.78
N SER A 459 -40.58 -30.87 3.81
CA SER A 459 -40.97 -29.80 4.74
C SER A 459 -39.79 -29.39 5.64
N PRO A 460 -39.81 -28.17 6.21
CA PRO A 460 -38.86 -27.78 7.27
C PRO A 460 -39.01 -28.73 8.47
N PHE A 461 -37.90 -29.00 9.16
CA PHE A 461 -37.92 -29.74 10.40
C PHE A 461 -38.30 -28.78 11.54
N ASP A 462 -39.41 -29.03 12.23
CA ASP A 462 -39.80 -28.30 13.43
C ASP A 462 -38.76 -28.48 14.54
N SER A 463 -38.09 -27.38 14.92
CA SER A 463 -37.18 -27.36 16.06
C SER A 463 -37.96 -27.17 17.37
N SER A 464 -38.44 -28.28 17.93
CA SER A 464 -38.90 -28.32 19.32
C SER A 464 -38.36 -29.55 20.06
N GLY A 465 -37.64 -29.31 21.16
CA GLY A 465 -37.17 -30.33 22.10
C GLY A 465 -35.78 -30.92 21.79
N GLY A 466 -34.74 -30.34 22.39
CA GLY A 466 -33.36 -30.83 22.33
C GLY A 466 -32.40 -29.93 23.10
N GLU A 467 -32.31 -30.09 24.41
CA GLU A 467 -31.26 -29.46 25.22
C GLU A 467 -29.88 -30.05 24.82
N ASP A 468 -28.82 -29.23 24.90
CA ASP A 468 -27.43 -29.50 24.45
C ASP A 468 -27.08 -29.34 22.94
N GLU A 469 -27.76 -28.47 22.17
CA GLU A 469 -27.12 -27.88 20.98
C GLU A 469 -26.05 -26.84 21.38
N ALA A 470 -24.79 -27.30 21.46
CA ALA A 470 -23.65 -26.43 21.71
C ALA A 470 -23.48 -25.40 20.56
N LYS A 471 -23.66 -24.11 20.89
CA LYS A 471 -23.59 -22.98 19.94
C LYS A 471 -22.38 -23.07 19.00
N ILE A 472 -22.66 -23.07 17.70
CA ILE A 472 -21.67 -22.98 16.62
C ILE A 472 -20.82 -21.72 16.79
N VAL A 473 -19.51 -21.86 16.63
CA VAL A 473 -18.58 -20.72 16.60
C VAL A 473 -18.73 -19.99 15.27
N LYS A 474 -19.16 -18.73 15.33
CA LYS A 474 -19.29 -17.86 14.17
C LYS A 474 -17.93 -17.31 13.76
N GLU A 475 -17.65 -17.38 12.47
CA GLU A 475 -16.47 -16.80 11.83
C GLU A 475 -16.65 -15.30 11.58
N LYS A 476 -15.53 -14.61 11.43
CA LYS A 476 -15.47 -13.18 11.14
C LYS A 476 -15.65 -12.95 9.63
N ARG A 477 -16.36 -11.89 9.26
CA ARG A 477 -16.60 -11.56 7.85
C ARG A 477 -15.90 -10.25 7.47
N SER A 478 -15.20 -10.24 6.34
CA SER A 478 -14.54 -9.04 5.82
C SER A 478 -15.09 -8.63 4.47
N VAL A 479 -14.82 -7.38 4.08
CA VAL A 479 -15.06 -6.89 2.71
C VAL A 479 -13.86 -6.13 2.19
N ILE A 480 -13.60 -6.23 0.89
CA ILE A 480 -12.65 -5.39 0.17
C ILE A 480 -13.42 -4.37 -0.67
N LEU A 481 -13.16 -3.09 -0.42
CA LEU A 481 -13.71 -1.97 -1.17
C LEU A 481 -12.70 -1.51 -2.21
N LEU A 482 -12.89 -1.97 -3.44
CA LEU A 482 -12.17 -1.49 -4.62
C LEU A 482 -12.66 -0.08 -4.96
N ARG A 483 -11.87 0.96 -4.65
CA ARG A 483 -12.30 2.34 -4.87
C ARG A 483 -12.16 2.76 -6.34
N SER A 484 -13.27 3.14 -6.96
CA SER A 484 -13.31 3.56 -8.37
C SER A 484 -14.21 4.79 -8.57
N TYR A 485 -14.32 5.27 -9.81
CA TYR A 485 -15.12 6.45 -10.17
C TYR A 485 -15.67 6.37 -11.60
N THR A 486 -16.79 7.06 -11.85
CA THR A 486 -17.37 7.22 -13.19
C THR A 486 -16.37 7.84 -14.15
N GLY A 487 -16.05 7.13 -15.24
CA GLY A 487 -15.06 7.54 -16.23
C GLY A 487 -13.71 6.82 -16.12
N LYS A 488 -13.47 5.99 -15.09
CA LYS A 488 -12.33 5.05 -15.12
C LYS A 488 -12.50 4.05 -16.26
N VAL A 489 -11.45 3.87 -17.06
CA VAL A 489 -11.30 2.73 -17.97
C VAL A 489 -10.77 1.54 -17.17
N TYR A 490 -11.37 0.36 -17.35
CA TYR A 490 -10.91 -0.89 -16.76
C TYR A 490 -10.11 -1.65 -17.81
N SER A 491 -8.80 -1.83 -17.57
CA SER A 491 -7.94 -2.60 -18.48
C SER A 491 -8.31 -4.09 -18.43
N LYS A 492 -7.85 -4.89 -19.41
CA LYS A 492 -8.01 -6.36 -19.35
C LYS A 492 -7.44 -6.91 -18.03
N ASN A 493 -6.30 -6.36 -17.59
CA ASN A 493 -5.62 -6.75 -16.38
C ASN A 493 -6.33 -6.28 -15.09
N ASP A 494 -7.02 -5.15 -15.08
CA ASP A 494 -7.93 -4.78 -13.99
C ASP A 494 -9.00 -5.87 -13.82
N LYS A 495 -9.62 -6.33 -14.93
CA LYS A 495 -10.65 -7.37 -14.89
C LYS A 495 -10.07 -8.71 -14.41
N GLU A 496 -8.93 -9.14 -14.93
CA GLU A 496 -8.20 -10.35 -14.47
C GLU A 496 -7.92 -10.30 -12.96
N THR A 497 -7.45 -9.16 -12.44
CA THR A 497 -7.14 -8.96 -11.02
C THR A 497 -8.40 -9.03 -10.14
N ILE A 498 -9.49 -8.36 -10.54
CA ILE A 498 -10.76 -8.38 -9.80
C ILE A 498 -11.32 -9.81 -9.72
N ARG A 499 -11.29 -10.57 -10.82
CA ARG A 499 -11.73 -11.97 -10.88
C ARG A 499 -10.88 -12.88 -10.00
N ALA A 500 -9.56 -12.65 -9.97
CA ALA A 500 -8.64 -13.36 -9.09
C ALA A 500 -9.02 -13.13 -7.62
N MET A 501 -9.20 -11.87 -7.23
CA MET A 501 -9.63 -11.50 -5.88
C MET A 501 -10.97 -12.14 -5.50
N ILE A 502 -12.02 -12.03 -6.32
CA ILE A 502 -13.33 -12.64 -6.03
C ILE A 502 -13.23 -14.16 -5.87
N SER A 503 -12.48 -14.81 -6.77
CA SER A 503 -12.34 -16.27 -6.75
C SER A 503 -11.60 -16.74 -5.50
N GLU A 504 -10.45 -16.14 -5.19
CA GLU A 504 -9.58 -16.51 -4.07
C GLU A 504 -10.17 -16.11 -2.71
N LEU A 505 -10.76 -14.93 -2.61
CA LEU A 505 -11.16 -14.34 -1.32
C LEU A 505 -12.62 -14.63 -0.95
N SER A 506 -13.51 -14.71 -1.94
CA SER A 506 -14.94 -14.93 -1.71
C SER A 506 -15.35 -16.36 -2.03
N LEU A 507 -15.07 -16.86 -3.25
CA LEU A 507 -15.59 -18.16 -3.67
C LEU A 507 -14.89 -19.34 -2.98
N LYS A 508 -13.57 -19.35 -2.84
CA LYS A 508 -12.85 -20.46 -2.19
C LYS A 508 -13.00 -20.46 -0.66
N SER A 509 -13.02 -19.28 -0.04
CA SER A 509 -13.23 -19.13 1.41
C SER A 509 -14.66 -19.47 1.85
N GLY A 510 -15.63 -19.49 0.92
CA GLY A 510 -17.05 -19.68 1.22
C GLY A 510 -17.77 -18.40 1.69
N GLY A 511 -17.39 -17.23 1.16
CA GLY A 511 -18.02 -15.94 1.47
C GLY A 511 -17.44 -15.18 2.68
N GLU A 512 -16.26 -15.60 3.16
CA GLU A 512 -15.54 -15.01 4.31
C GLU A 512 -15.09 -13.57 4.03
N ILE A 513 -14.59 -13.32 2.81
CA ILE A 513 -14.11 -12.01 2.36
C ILE A 513 -14.82 -11.65 1.05
N GLU A 514 -15.78 -10.72 1.11
CA GLU A 514 -16.51 -10.25 -0.07
C GLU A 514 -15.72 -9.16 -0.81
N VAL A 515 -15.82 -9.11 -2.15
CA VAL A 515 -15.21 -8.04 -2.95
C VAL A 515 -16.31 -7.17 -3.55
N VAL A 516 -16.24 -5.86 -3.29
CA VAL A 516 -17.20 -4.85 -3.74
C VAL A 516 -16.47 -3.74 -4.50
N LEU A 517 -17.07 -3.31 -5.61
CA LEU A 517 -16.59 -2.18 -6.41
C LEU A 517 -17.35 -0.90 -5.96
N LEU A 518 -16.68 -0.06 -5.18
CA LEU A 518 -17.26 1.16 -4.60
C LEU A 518 -16.97 2.36 -5.52
N VAL A 519 -17.98 2.81 -6.27
CA VAL A 519 -17.82 3.75 -7.38
C VAL A 519 -18.37 5.13 -7.06
N GLN A 520 -17.51 6.14 -7.08
CA GLN A 520 -17.93 7.54 -6.99
C GLN A 520 -18.57 8.00 -8.31
N VAL A 521 -19.81 8.46 -8.26
CA VAL A 521 -20.48 9.18 -9.34
C VAL A 521 -20.14 10.65 -9.21
N LYS A 522 -19.29 11.14 -10.12
CA LYS A 522 -18.77 12.52 -10.08
C LYS A 522 -19.75 13.58 -10.60
N ASP A 523 -20.77 13.16 -11.36
CA ASP A 523 -21.81 14.08 -11.83
C ASP A 523 -22.92 14.24 -10.79
N ASN A 524 -22.80 15.32 -10.01
CA ASN A 524 -23.75 15.68 -8.94
C ASN A 524 -25.16 16.05 -9.45
N LYS A 525 -25.42 16.04 -10.77
CA LYS A 525 -26.77 16.23 -11.34
C LYS A 525 -27.56 14.92 -11.49
N LEU A 526 -26.90 13.76 -11.39
CA LEU A 526 -27.56 12.46 -11.57
C LEU A 526 -28.23 12.02 -10.27
N ASN A 527 -29.56 11.84 -10.30
CA ASN A 527 -30.31 11.33 -9.16
C ASN A 527 -30.28 9.80 -9.06
N ILE A 528 -29.08 9.26 -8.83
CA ILE A 528 -28.82 7.81 -8.83
C ILE A 528 -29.56 7.02 -7.73
N PHE A 529 -30.15 7.68 -6.72
CA PHE A 529 -30.78 6.97 -5.59
C PHE A 529 -32.30 6.95 -5.65
N ASP A 530 -32.93 7.99 -6.20
CA ASP A 530 -34.39 8.01 -6.39
C ASP A 530 -34.82 7.44 -7.75
N ASP A 531 -33.88 7.33 -8.71
CA ASP A 531 -34.14 6.84 -10.07
C ASP A 531 -33.30 5.58 -10.40
N PRO A 532 -33.94 4.38 -10.41
CA PRO A 532 -33.28 3.13 -10.77
C PRO A 532 -32.81 3.06 -12.23
N GLU A 533 -33.46 3.76 -13.17
CA GLU A 533 -33.03 3.78 -14.58
C GLU A 533 -31.73 4.58 -14.71
N VAL A 534 -31.61 5.69 -13.97
CA VAL A 534 -30.36 6.45 -13.87
C VAL A 534 -29.25 5.61 -13.23
N TYR A 535 -29.51 4.88 -12.13
CA TYR A 535 -28.52 3.96 -11.52
C TYR A 535 -28.01 2.93 -12.54
N GLN A 536 -28.92 2.27 -13.27
CA GLN A 536 -28.56 1.28 -14.29
C GLN A 536 -27.81 1.90 -15.48
N SER A 537 -28.19 3.11 -15.92
CA SER A 537 -27.49 3.82 -17.00
C SER A 537 -26.03 4.14 -16.63
N VAL A 538 -25.76 4.47 -15.36
CA VAL A 538 -24.40 4.71 -14.86
C VAL A 538 -23.59 3.41 -14.86
N LEU A 539 -24.16 2.28 -14.42
CA LEU A 539 -23.50 0.97 -14.51
C LEU A 539 -23.16 0.62 -15.96
N GLN A 540 -24.15 0.65 -16.86
CA GLN A 540 -23.97 0.30 -18.28
C GLN A 540 -22.92 1.16 -18.99
N LYS A 541 -22.83 2.45 -18.64
CA LYS A 541 -21.90 3.39 -19.27
C LYS A 541 -20.48 3.33 -18.71
N HIS A 542 -20.30 2.97 -17.44
CA HIS A 542 -19.03 3.15 -16.74
C HIS A 542 -18.42 1.87 -16.15
N ILE A 543 -19.16 0.76 -16.07
CA ILE A 543 -18.73 -0.47 -15.38
C ILE A 543 -18.80 -1.66 -16.33
N PRO A 544 -17.78 -2.54 -16.37
CA PRO A 544 -17.85 -3.79 -17.13
C PRO A 544 -19.08 -4.63 -16.73
N PRO A 545 -19.87 -5.18 -17.68
CA PRO A 545 -21.12 -5.89 -17.38
C PRO A 545 -20.98 -6.97 -16.30
N GLU A 546 -19.88 -7.72 -16.32
CA GLU A 546 -19.59 -8.79 -15.37
C GLU A 546 -19.55 -8.33 -13.89
N PHE A 547 -19.24 -7.05 -13.65
CA PHE A 547 -19.09 -6.47 -12.30
C PHE A 547 -20.31 -5.64 -11.85
N HIS A 548 -21.38 -5.54 -12.65
CA HIS A 548 -22.59 -4.80 -12.25
C HIS A 548 -23.15 -5.31 -10.92
N GLY A 549 -23.19 -6.64 -10.73
CA GLY A 549 -23.68 -7.28 -9.50
C GLY A 549 -22.80 -7.11 -8.25
N ILE A 550 -21.58 -6.57 -8.36
CA ILE A 550 -20.71 -6.25 -7.21
C ILE A 550 -20.52 -4.74 -7.00
N THR A 551 -21.25 -3.91 -7.74
CA THR A 551 -21.03 -2.46 -7.76
C THR A 551 -21.99 -1.71 -6.84
N VAL A 552 -21.43 -0.91 -5.94
CA VAL A 552 -22.16 0.04 -5.11
C VAL A 552 -21.79 1.46 -5.57
N LEU A 553 -22.77 2.18 -6.13
CA LEU A 553 -22.61 3.59 -6.49
C LEU A 553 -22.77 4.49 -5.25
N TRP A 554 -21.94 5.51 -5.13
CA TRP A 554 -22.08 6.58 -4.15
C TRP A 554 -21.80 7.94 -4.80
N ASN A 555 -22.20 9.05 -4.16
CA ASN A 555 -21.84 10.40 -4.60
C ASN A 555 -21.54 11.31 -3.40
N ASP A 556 -20.94 12.47 -3.68
CA ASP A 556 -20.48 13.39 -2.64
C ASP A 556 -21.66 13.92 -1.79
N LYS A 557 -22.82 14.19 -2.42
CA LYS A 557 -24.04 14.62 -1.73
C LYS A 557 -24.48 13.65 -0.62
N GLN A 558 -24.55 12.35 -0.92
CA GLN A 558 -24.98 11.33 0.04
C GLN A 558 -24.13 11.35 1.32
N VAL A 559 -22.85 11.67 1.17
CA VAL A 559 -21.88 11.75 2.26
C VAL A 559 -21.97 13.10 2.99
N TRP A 560 -22.08 14.21 2.25
CA TRP A 560 -22.17 15.56 2.82
C TRP A 560 -23.46 15.81 3.61
N ASP A 561 -24.57 15.19 3.21
CA ASP A 561 -25.85 15.26 3.92
C ASP A 561 -25.79 14.58 5.31
N ILE A 562 -24.84 13.67 5.53
CA ILE A 562 -24.60 12.99 6.82
C ILE A 562 -23.69 13.85 7.70
N TYR A 563 -22.54 14.28 7.17
CA TYR A 563 -21.48 14.92 7.94
C TYR A 563 -21.59 16.46 7.93
N THR A 564 -22.78 16.96 8.27
CA THR A 564 -23.15 18.38 8.14
C THR A 564 -22.34 19.34 9.02
N LYS A 565 -21.63 18.85 10.05
CA LYS A 565 -20.76 19.65 10.93
C LYS A 565 -19.30 19.77 10.49
N LEU A 566 -18.84 19.04 9.47
CA LEU A 566 -17.45 19.12 9.01
C LEU A 566 -17.15 20.47 8.35
N ASP A 567 -15.95 21.02 8.53
CA ASP A 567 -15.49 22.20 7.78
C ASP A 567 -15.49 21.92 6.25
N GLU A 568 -15.72 22.93 5.41
CA GLU A 568 -15.75 22.74 3.95
C GLU A 568 -14.40 22.19 3.41
N LYS A 569 -13.28 22.64 3.97
CA LYS A 569 -11.93 22.16 3.62
C LYS A 569 -11.67 20.74 4.15
N ALA A 570 -12.40 20.31 5.18
CA ALA A 570 -12.38 18.94 5.67
C ALA A 570 -13.16 17.96 4.77
N ARG A 571 -13.99 18.44 3.83
CA ARG A 571 -14.85 17.61 2.96
C ARG A 571 -14.29 17.36 1.55
N THR A 572 -13.07 17.80 1.25
CA THR A 572 -12.47 17.63 -0.10
C THR A 572 -12.02 16.21 -0.36
N VAL A 573 -11.89 15.81 -1.64
CA VAL A 573 -11.44 14.45 -2.03
C VAL A 573 -10.06 14.06 -1.48
N HIS A 574 -9.18 15.04 -1.18
CA HIS A 574 -7.88 14.78 -0.58
C HIS A 574 -7.95 14.61 0.95
N THR A 575 -8.91 15.27 1.60
CA THR A 575 -9.03 15.29 3.08
C THR A 575 -10.01 14.26 3.62
N ALA A 576 -11.03 13.86 2.83
CA ALA A 576 -12.21 13.15 3.28
C ALA A 576 -12.40 11.72 2.71
N GLN A 577 -11.32 11.04 2.29
CA GLN A 577 -11.45 9.76 1.54
C GLN A 577 -12.17 8.63 2.28
N TRP A 578 -12.25 8.69 3.61
CA TRP A 578 -12.87 7.65 4.44
C TRP A 578 -14.39 7.79 4.58
N LEU A 579 -14.96 8.95 4.25
CA LEU A 579 -16.38 9.22 4.53
C LEU A 579 -17.33 8.26 3.78
N CYS A 580 -16.98 7.85 2.55
CA CYS A 580 -17.73 6.86 1.78
C CYS A 580 -17.58 5.43 2.33
N VAL A 581 -16.40 5.07 2.86
CA VAL A 581 -16.16 3.79 3.57
C VAL A 581 -17.00 3.72 4.85
N GLN A 582 -17.11 4.83 5.57
CA GLN A 582 -17.94 4.93 6.77
C GLN A 582 -19.44 4.84 6.44
N LYS A 583 -19.90 5.45 5.34
CA LYS A 583 -21.27 5.27 4.84
C LYS A 583 -21.54 3.80 4.48
N PHE A 584 -20.64 3.17 3.72
CA PHE A 584 -20.74 1.75 3.39
C PHE A 584 -20.87 0.88 4.65
N SER A 585 -20.02 1.08 5.66
CA SER A 585 -20.04 0.28 6.91
C SER A 585 -21.30 0.50 7.77
N ALA A 586 -21.96 1.65 7.64
CA ALA A 586 -23.25 1.92 8.28
C ALA A 586 -24.42 1.24 7.53
N ASP A 587 -24.33 1.15 6.20
CA ASP A 587 -25.32 0.43 5.39
C ASP A 587 -25.18 -1.10 5.51
N HIS A 588 -23.95 -1.60 5.68
CA HIS A 588 -23.56 -3.01 5.70
C HIS A 588 -22.97 -3.44 7.07
N PRO A 589 -23.81 -3.66 8.10
CA PRO A 589 -23.36 -4.03 9.45
C PRO A 589 -22.78 -5.45 9.56
N GLU A 590 -22.98 -6.30 8.54
CA GLU A 590 -22.57 -7.72 8.50
C GLU A 590 -21.05 -7.95 8.47
N PHE A 591 -20.24 -6.92 8.24
CA PHE A 591 -18.79 -7.01 8.18
C PHE A 591 -18.12 -6.63 9.51
N ASP A 592 -17.16 -7.46 9.95
CA ASP A 592 -16.26 -7.19 11.07
C ASP A 592 -15.07 -6.29 10.67
N TYR A 593 -14.57 -6.45 9.44
CA TYR A 593 -13.42 -5.72 8.92
C TYR A 593 -13.63 -5.25 7.49
N ILE A 594 -13.04 -4.11 7.16
CA ILE A 594 -13.07 -3.51 5.83
C ILE A 594 -11.64 -3.24 5.37
N TRP A 595 -11.28 -3.74 4.19
CA TRP A 595 -10.08 -3.34 3.47
C TRP A 595 -10.42 -2.21 2.50
N ASN A 596 -9.75 -1.07 2.64
CA ASN A 596 -9.73 -0.03 1.62
C ASN A 596 -8.64 -0.38 0.59
N TRP A 597 -9.02 -0.53 -0.68
CA TRP A 597 -8.14 -1.08 -1.72
C TRP A 597 -8.01 -0.13 -2.90
N GLU A 598 -6.77 0.22 -3.22
CA GLU A 598 -6.43 1.13 -4.33
C GLU A 598 -6.32 0.36 -5.66
N MET A 599 -6.84 0.92 -6.75
CA MET A 599 -6.92 0.24 -8.05
C MET A 599 -5.58 0.12 -8.80
N ASP A 600 -4.59 0.93 -8.41
CA ASP A 600 -3.21 0.90 -8.88
C ASP A 600 -2.28 0.09 -7.96
N PHE A 601 -2.84 -0.78 -7.12
CA PHE A 601 -2.11 -1.82 -6.40
C PHE A 601 -2.10 -3.12 -7.21
N ARG A 602 -1.01 -3.90 -7.15
CA ARG A 602 -0.98 -5.30 -7.60
C ARG A 602 -0.28 -6.21 -6.60
N PHE A 603 -0.70 -7.47 -6.59
CA PHE A 603 -0.06 -8.55 -5.85
C PHE A 603 0.17 -9.74 -6.78
N THR A 604 1.40 -10.24 -6.83
CA THR A 604 1.77 -11.39 -7.68
C THR A 604 1.40 -12.73 -7.03
N GLY A 605 1.31 -12.79 -5.71
CA GLY A 605 0.97 -14.01 -4.96
C GLY A 605 -0.54 -14.26 -4.84
N HIS A 606 -0.91 -15.23 -4.00
CA HIS A 606 -2.30 -15.63 -3.76
C HIS A 606 -2.95 -14.78 -2.64
N HIS A 607 -4.02 -14.02 -2.94
CA HIS A 607 -4.57 -12.98 -2.06
C HIS A 607 -5.00 -13.49 -0.67
N TYR A 608 -5.64 -14.66 -0.58
CA TYR A 608 -6.06 -15.21 0.73
C TYR A 608 -4.87 -15.41 1.67
N ASP A 609 -3.79 -16.04 1.20
CA ASP A 609 -2.58 -16.29 2.00
C ASP A 609 -1.98 -14.97 2.53
N MET A 610 -1.96 -13.93 1.70
CA MET A 610 -1.48 -12.61 2.12
C MET A 610 -2.35 -12.01 3.23
N LEU A 611 -3.67 -11.92 3.03
CA LEU A 611 -4.55 -11.22 3.96
C LEU A 611 -4.73 -11.97 5.30
N ASP A 612 -4.85 -13.29 5.25
CA ASP A 612 -4.91 -14.17 6.42
C ASP A 612 -3.62 -14.09 7.26
N ASN A 613 -2.46 -14.19 6.62
CA ASN A 613 -1.19 -14.11 7.34
C ASN A 613 -0.90 -12.70 7.89
N ILE A 614 -1.30 -11.63 7.20
CA ILE A 614 -1.22 -10.25 7.73
C ILE A 614 -2.13 -10.09 8.97
N ALA A 615 -3.36 -10.62 8.93
CA ALA A 615 -4.26 -10.60 10.09
C ALA A 615 -3.68 -11.40 11.27
N LYS A 616 -3.11 -12.59 11.02
CA LYS A 616 -2.44 -13.42 12.03
C LYS A 616 -1.21 -12.74 12.64
N PHE A 617 -0.37 -12.10 11.82
CA PHE A 617 0.76 -11.29 12.31
C PHE A 617 0.25 -10.19 13.25
N ALA A 618 -0.73 -9.40 12.81
CA ALA A 618 -1.27 -8.31 13.61
C ALA A 618 -1.94 -8.81 14.91
N ALA A 619 -2.63 -9.95 14.88
CA ALA A 619 -3.20 -10.59 16.06
C ALA A 619 -2.11 -11.04 17.06
N LYS A 620 -0.98 -11.56 16.58
CA LYS A 620 0.16 -11.99 17.42
C LYS A 620 0.82 -10.82 18.18
N GLN A 621 0.76 -9.59 17.66
CA GLN A 621 1.47 -8.46 18.26
C GLN A 621 0.88 -8.04 19.63
N PRO A 622 1.69 -7.88 20.68
CA PRO A 622 1.25 -7.27 21.94
C PRO A 622 1.07 -5.76 21.76
N ARG A 623 0.15 -5.15 22.52
CA ARG A 623 -0.05 -3.68 22.52
C ARG A 623 1.18 -2.93 23.06
N ARG A 624 1.92 -3.53 24.00
CA ARG A 624 3.21 -3.04 24.52
C ARG A 624 4.22 -2.83 23.38
N GLY A 625 4.70 -1.59 23.22
CA GLY A 625 5.64 -1.19 22.17
C GLY A 625 5.09 -1.24 20.73
N SER A 626 3.78 -1.47 20.54
CA SER A 626 3.19 -1.73 19.21
C SER A 626 3.24 -0.50 18.30
N TRP A 627 2.98 0.69 18.88
CA TRP A 627 3.01 1.96 18.16
C TRP A 627 4.44 2.30 17.76
N GLU A 628 5.36 2.18 18.70
CA GLU A 628 6.77 2.48 18.52
C GLU A 628 7.38 1.58 17.45
N ARG A 629 7.15 0.26 17.50
CA ARG A 629 7.57 -0.66 16.42
C ARG A 629 6.91 -0.35 15.07
N SER A 630 5.70 0.20 15.07
CA SER A 630 4.97 0.56 13.84
C SER A 630 5.36 1.94 13.28
N GLU A 631 6.04 2.79 14.04
CA GLU A 631 6.44 4.16 13.65
C GLU A 631 7.67 4.23 12.72
N ARG A 632 8.24 3.08 12.35
CA ARG A 632 9.46 2.97 11.55
C ARG A 632 9.40 1.87 10.50
N TRP A 633 10.20 2.00 9.44
CA TRP A 633 10.45 0.92 8.49
C TRP A 633 11.28 -0.18 9.15
N TYR A 634 10.74 -1.40 9.23
CA TYR A 634 11.50 -2.55 9.73
C TYR A 634 12.45 -3.07 8.65
N ILE A 635 13.74 -2.89 8.92
CA ILE A 635 14.89 -3.33 8.11
C ILE A 635 15.53 -4.54 8.81
N PRO A 636 15.37 -5.78 8.31
CA PRO A 636 15.81 -6.99 9.02
C PRO A 636 17.32 -7.03 9.33
N GLU A 637 18.14 -6.57 8.38
CA GLU A 637 19.61 -6.54 8.51
C GLU A 637 20.09 -5.62 9.66
N TYR A 638 19.38 -4.50 9.87
CA TYR A 638 19.73 -3.52 10.90
C TYR A 638 19.10 -3.82 12.26
N HIS A 639 17.82 -4.19 12.29
CA HIS A 639 17.07 -4.39 13.53
C HIS A 639 17.18 -5.81 14.12
N GLY A 640 17.64 -6.79 13.33
CA GLY A 640 17.57 -8.21 13.68
C GLY A 640 16.13 -8.72 13.78
N ASP A 641 15.92 -9.84 14.49
CA ASP A 641 14.61 -10.47 14.62
C ASP A 641 13.54 -9.54 15.25
N TYR A 642 12.38 -9.48 14.59
CA TYR A 642 11.28 -8.57 14.91
C TYR A 642 10.69 -8.77 16.32
N ASP A 643 10.50 -10.01 16.75
CA ASP A 643 9.80 -10.35 17.99
C ASP A 643 10.73 -10.38 19.21
N THR A 644 12.04 -10.42 18.99
CA THR A 644 13.07 -10.49 20.04
C THR A 644 13.99 -9.27 20.05
N THR A 645 15.02 -9.24 19.19
CA THR A 645 16.05 -8.17 19.16
C THR A 645 15.43 -6.80 18.92
N PHE A 646 14.69 -6.64 17.83
CA PHE A 646 14.07 -5.37 17.46
C PHE A 646 13.10 -4.89 18.54
N ARG A 647 12.24 -5.79 19.04
CA ARG A 647 11.29 -5.47 20.11
C ARG A 647 11.98 -4.95 21.36
N LYS A 648 13.08 -5.57 21.77
CA LYS A 648 13.84 -5.18 22.97
C LYS A 648 14.55 -3.84 22.78
N ASP A 649 15.23 -3.65 21.65
CA ASP A 649 15.92 -2.40 21.30
C ASP A 649 14.99 -1.18 21.31
N VAL A 650 13.78 -1.33 20.74
CA VAL A 650 12.75 -0.30 20.75
C VAL A 650 12.28 0.03 22.17
N GLU A 651 12.14 -0.95 23.06
CA GLU A 651 11.75 -0.67 24.44
C GLU A 651 12.86 -0.01 25.27
N GLU A 652 14.12 -0.42 25.06
CA GLU A 652 15.29 0.20 25.69
C GLU A 652 15.44 1.66 25.24
N THR A 653 15.22 1.94 23.95
CA THR A 653 15.26 3.29 23.38
C THR A 653 14.19 4.23 23.95
N TYR A 654 12.97 3.74 24.19
CA TYR A 654 11.88 4.58 24.73
C TYR A 654 11.83 4.59 26.26
N ALA A 655 12.50 3.67 26.95
CA ALA A 655 12.63 3.62 28.42
C ALA A 655 11.28 3.73 29.19
N GLY A 656 10.16 3.36 28.55
CA GLY A 656 8.81 3.45 29.12
C GLY A 656 7.93 4.60 28.64
N ASP A 657 8.49 5.58 27.93
CA ASP A 657 7.79 6.68 27.27
C ASP A 657 7.06 6.15 26.01
N THR A 658 6.10 5.24 26.20
CA THR A 658 5.41 4.51 25.12
C THR A 658 3.90 4.67 25.21
N VAL A 659 3.19 4.48 24.10
CA VAL A 659 1.72 4.56 24.03
C VAL A 659 1.08 3.42 24.83
N TRP A 660 0.62 3.74 26.04
CA TRP A 660 -0.01 2.79 26.97
C TRP A 660 -1.49 3.08 27.20
N GLY A 661 -2.30 2.79 26.17
CA GLY A 661 -3.72 3.14 26.14
C GLY A 661 -4.00 4.44 25.39
N ALA A 662 -5.19 5.01 25.60
CA ALA A 662 -5.57 6.29 25.00
C ALA A 662 -4.91 7.47 25.74
N PRO A 663 -4.49 8.54 25.03
CA PRO A 663 -4.06 9.79 25.66
C PRO A 663 -5.23 10.45 26.42
N ASP A 664 -4.92 11.11 27.54
CA ASP A 664 -5.90 11.85 28.33
C ASP A 664 -6.21 13.20 27.64
N LEU A 665 -7.40 13.31 27.04
CA LEU A 665 -7.85 14.47 26.27
C LEU A 665 -9.30 14.80 26.66
N PRO A 666 -9.60 16.00 27.19
CA PRO A 666 -10.90 16.30 27.80
C PRO A 666 -12.10 16.29 26.84
N PHE A 667 -11.84 16.43 25.53
CA PHE A 667 -12.85 16.41 24.47
C PHE A 667 -13.03 15.03 23.80
N ILE A 668 -12.23 14.03 24.20
CA ILE A 668 -12.31 12.63 23.74
C ILE A 668 -12.86 11.75 24.86
N LYS A 669 -13.71 10.78 24.50
CA LYS A 669 -14.14 9.70 25.37
C LYS A 669 -13.67 8.36 24.79
N PRO A 670 -12.49 7.86 25.19
CA PRO A 670 -11.93 6.64 24.61
C PRO A 670 -12.86 5.43 24.74
N VAL A 671 -13.16 4.79 23.61
CA VAL A 671 -14.04 3.60 23.55
C VAL A 671 -13.29 2.26 23.43
N GLY A 672 -11.96 2.30 23.27
CA GLY A 672 -11.10 1.12 23.26
C GLY A 672 -10.84 0.54 24.67
N PRO A 673 -10.18 -0.63 24.74
CA PRO A 673 -9.86 -1.25 26.03
C PRO A 673 -8.85 -0.41 26.83
N LYS A 674 -9.06 -0.35 28.14
CA LYS A 674 -8.10 0.27 29.08
C LYS A 674 -6.92 -0.69 29.34
N PRO A 675 -5.72 -0.18 29.63
CA PRO A 675 -4.60 -1.02 30.03
C PRO A 675 -4.92 -1.85 31.29
N PRO A 676 -4.48 -3.12 31.36
CA PRO A 676 -4.75 -4.00 32.51
C PRO A 676 -3.84 -3.73 33.71
N VAL A 677 -2.72 -3.03 33.50
CA VAL A 677 -1.70 -2.69 34.50
C VAL A 677 -1.26 -1.24 34.32
N LYS A 678 -0.65 -0.64 35.34
CA LYS A 678 -0.45 0.83 35.40
C LYS A 678 0.61 1.30 34.41
N THR A 679 1.67 0.53 34.22
CA THR A 679 2.79 0.86 33.35
C THR A 679 3.03 -0.25 32.31
N PRO A 680 3.57 0.05 31.12
CA PRO A 680 3.86 -0.96 30.11
C PRO A 680 4.84 -2.03 30.60
N GLN A 681 5.77 -1.68 31.52
CA GLN A 681 6.75 -2.60 32.10
C GLN A 681 6.11 -3.74 32.89
N GLU A 682 4.96 -3.50 33.52
CA GLU A 682 4.21 -4.49 34.32
C GLU A 682 3.53 -5.55 33.44
N ASP A 683 3.32 -5.31 32.13
CA ASP A 683 2.75 -6.30 31.20
C ASP A 683 3.84 -7.15 30.58
N ASN A 684 3.80 -8.47 30.79
CA ASN A 684 4.69 -9.43 30.15
C ASN A 684 4.24 -9.74 28.70
N TYR A 685 4.05 -8.70 27.90
CA TYR A 685 3.56 -8.76 26.52
C TYR A 685 2.24 -9.56 26.35
N SER A 686 1.37 -9.54 27.36
CA SER A 686 0.13 -10.32 27.34
C SER A 686 -1.04 -9.53 26.77
N TRP A 687 -1.02 -8.20 26.91
CA TRP A 687 -2.17 -7.37 26.52
C TRP A 687 -2.31 -7.25 25.01
N GLY A 688 -3.44 -7.73 24.49
CA GLY A 688 -3.79 -7.66 23.07
C GLY A 688 -3.18 -8.76 22.20
N VAL A 689 -2.47 -9.74 22.75
CA VAL A 689 -2.05 -10.93 21.98
C VAL A 689 -3.26 -11.83 21.72
N GLY A 690 -3.45 -12.21 20.46
CA GLY A 690 -4.66 -12.91 20.00
C GLY A 690 -5.85 -11.99 19.72
N GLU A 691 -5.80 -10.71 20.13
CA GLU A 691 -6.75 -9.68 19.71
C GLU A 691 -6.36 -9.22 18.30
N GLU A 692 -7.25 -9.35 17.31
CA GLU A 692 -7.01 -8.76 15.99
C GLU A 692 -6.86 -7.23 16.07
N ALA A 693 -5.98 -6.68 15.23
CA ALA A 693 -5.79 -5.23 15.17
C ALA A 693 -6.98 -4.53 14.50
N ASP A 694 -7.31 -3.35 15.05
CA ASP A 694 -8.32 -2.43 14.56
C ASP A 694 -7.90 -1.68 13.32
N PHE A 695 -6.59 -1.42 13.21
CA PHE A 695 -5.98 -0.82 12.04
C PHE A 695 -4.74 -1.61 11.65
N ILE A 696 -4.68 -2.01 10.38
CA ILE A 696 -3.47 -2.59 9.78
C ILE A 696 -3.06 -1.74 8.59
N ALA A 697 -1.86 -1.15 8.68
CA ALA A 697 -1.22 -0.44 7.59
C ALA A 697 -0.19 -1.32 6.87
N LEU A 698 0.07 -1.01 5.60
CA LEU A 698 1.16 -1.57 4.80
C LEU A 698 2.36 -0.61 4.67
N GLY A 699 2.39 0.44 5.50
CA GLY A 699 3.54 1.32 5.69
C GLY A 699 3.61 1.79 7.15
N PRO A 700 4.71 2.45 7.57
CA PRO A 700 4.86 2.94 8.92
C PRO A 700 3.75 3.91 9.33
N ILE A 701 3.28 3.73 10.57
CA ILE A 701 2.27 4.54 11.22
C ILE A 701 3.00 5.68 11.95
N PHE A 702 3.64 6.58 11.21
CA PHE A 702 4.58 7.57 11.75
C PHE A 702 3.89 8.79 12.40
N ASN A 703 4.64 9.51 13.25
CA ASN A 703 4.21 10.81 13.79
C ASN A 703 4.45 11.93 12.74
N PRO A 704 3.40 12.64 12.27
CA PRO A 704 3.55 13.69 11.26
C PRO A 704 4.11 15.00 11.80
N VAL A 705 4.14 15.20 13.13
CA VAL A 705 4.69 16.43 13.73
C VAL A 705 6.18 16.55 13.37
N HIS A 706 6.60 17.73 12.90
CA HIS A 706 7.95 18.01 12.38
C HIS A 706 8.42 17.15 11.18
N SER A 707 7.55 16.37 10.54
CA SER A 707 7.93 15.48 9.42
C SER A 707 8.11 16.16 8.05
N ASN A 708 7.83 17.46 7.96
CA ASN A 708 7.62 18.18 6.69
C ASN A 708 6.53 17.55 5.78
N TRP A 709 5.61 16.77 6.36
CA TRP A 709 4.47 16.22 5.62
C TRP A 709 3.42 17.30 5.33
N ILE A 710 3.04 17.46 4.06
CA ILE A 710 2.33 18.65 3.56
C ILE A 710 0.92 18.87 4.16
N ILE A 711 0.27 17.80 4.63
CA ILE A 711 -1.04 17.84 5.30
C ILE A 711 -0.96 17.51 6.81
N ALA A 712 0.23 17.52 7.41
CA ALA A 712 0.43 17.21 8.83
C ALA A 712 -0.44 18.05 9.80
N ASP A 713 -0.78 19.28 9.41
CA ASP A 713 -1.51 20.26 10.21
C ASP A 713 -3.01 20.38 9.86
N ASN A 714 -3.50 19.50 8.98
CA ASN A 714 -4.91 19.40 8.60
C ASN A 714 -5.71 18.64 9.68
N VAL A 715 -6.05 19.37 10.74
CA VAL A 715 -6.85 18.90 11.89
C VAL A 715 -7.97 19.90 12.16
N TRP A 716 -9.20 19.40 12.31
CA TRP A 716 -10.42 20.19 12.53
C TRP A 716 -11.21 19.69 13.74
N GLY A 717 -11.91 20.59 14.42
CA GLY A 717 -12.85 20.29 15.52
C GLY A 717 -12.21 19.95 16.87
N TYR A 718 -11.13 19.15 16.88
CA TYR A 718 -10.41 18.63 18.06
C TYR A 718 -9.72 19.71 18.94
N SER A 719 -10.50 20.62 19.51
CA SER A 719 -10.01 21.79 20.25
C SER A 719 -11.00 22.21 21.33
N ASP A 720 -10.49 22.84 22.38
CA ASP A 720 -11.30 23.51 23.39
C ASP A 720 -10.68 24.88 23.74
N LYS A 721 -10.85 25.38 24.97
CA LYS A 721 -10.29 26.67 25.41
C LYS A 721 -8.77 26.60 25.69
N GLU A 722 -8.28 25.44 26.08
CA GLU A 722 -6.90 25.20 26.52
C GLU A 722 -6.08 24.45 25.46
N HIS A 723 -6.74 23.71 24.56
CA HIS A 723 -6.12 22.87 23.53
C HIS A 723 -6.48 23.33 22.11
N ARG A 724 -5.48 23.52 21.24
CA ARG A 724 -5.69 23.82 19.82
C ARG A 724 -5.80 22.53 19.02
N ALA A 725 -6.45 22.58 17.86
CA ALA A 725 -6.56 21.43 16.95
C ALA A 725 -5.22 20.77 16.60
N ARG A 726 -4.15 21.56 16.46
CA ARG A 726 -2.80 21.07 16.15
C ARG A 726 -2.05 20.47 17.35
N ASP A 727 -2.61 20.52 18.55
CA ASP A 727 -2.03 19.90 19.76
C ASP A 727 -2.48 18.43 19.89
N LEU A 728 -3.43 17.97 19.05
CA LEU A 728 -3.90 16.58 19.00
C LEU A 728 -2.76 15.59 18.71
N PRO A 729 -2.51 14.59 19.59
CA PRO A 729 -1.65 13.44 19.30
C PRO A 729 -2.18 12.68 18.10
N ARG A 730 -1.36 12.54 17.06
CA ARG A 730 -1.78 12.01 15.76
C ARG A 730 -0.73 11.15 15.12
N ARG A 731 -1.18 10.34 14.17
CA ARG A 731 -0.37 9.40 13.39
C ARG A 731 -0.80 9.44 11.93
N THR A 732 0.09 9.05 11.03
CA THR A 732 -0.12 9.09 9.59
C THR A 732 0.51 7.87 8.92
N THR A 733 0.02 7.47 7.76
CA THR A 733 0.64 6.47 6.88
C THR A 733 0.35 6.90 5.46
N ILE A 734 1.37 6.87 4.60
CA ILE A 734 1.19 7.14 3.18
C ILE A 734 0.70 5.86 2.50
N VAL A 735 -0.11 6.02 1.44
CA VAL A 735 -0.91 4.96 0.82
C VAL A 735 -2.04 4.51 1.74
N THR A 736 -3.30 4.73 1.32
CA THR A 736 -4.47 4.45 2.16
C THR A 736 -4.89 2.98 2.14
N HIS A 737 -4.15 2.12 1.42
CA HIS A 737 -4.36 0.69 1.33
C HIS A 737 -4.18 0.03 2.71
N SER A 738 -5.28 -0.27 3.39
CA SER A 738 -5.27 -0.65 4.82
C SER A 738 -6.54 -1.39 5.25
N ARG A 739 -6.46 -2.12 6.37
CA ARG A 739 -7.59 -2.81 7.01
C ARG A 739 -8.07 -2.04 8.23
N LEU A 740 -9.38 -1.87 8.36
CA LEU A 740 -10.05 -1.25 9.50
C LEU A 740 -11.05 -2.22 10.12
N SER A 741 -11.20 -2.23 11.45
CA SER A 741 -12.31 -2.90 12.14
C SER A 741 -13.58 -2.06 12.10
N LYS A 742 -14.75 -2.72 12.14
CA LYS A 742 -16.04 -2.02 12.22
C LYS A 742 -16.10 -1.07 13.41
N ARG A 743 -15.57 -1.43 14.59
CA ARG A 743 -15.55 -0.54 15.76
C ARG A 743 -14.71 0.72 15.56
N LEU A 744 -13.61 0.66 14.80
CA LEU A 744 -12.84 1.83 14.43
C LEU A 744 -13.62 2.75 13.45
N ILE A 745 -14.25 2.16 12.44
CA ILE A 745 -15.07 2.90 11.46
C ILE A 745 -16.30 3.55 12.14
N ASP A 746 -16.92 2.82 13.07
CA ASP A 746 -18.06 3.30 13.85
C ASP A 746 -17.67 4.52 14.71
N ILE A 747 -16.50 4.53 15.39
CA ILE A 747 -16.08 5.73 16.14
C ILE A 747 -15.62 6.87 15.21
N MET A 748 -14.98 6.57 14.08
CA MET A 748 -14.66 7.58 13.05
C MET A 748 -15.95 8.28 12.57
N HIS A 749 -17.05 7.54 12.42
CA HIS A 749 -18.35 8.10 12.03
C HIS A 749 -18.89 9.06 13.09
N ILE A 750 -18.82 8.68 14.37
CA ILE A 750 -19.21 9.54 15.50
C ILE A 750 -18.40 10.83 15.56
N GLU A 751 -17.07 10.76 15.42
CA GLU A 751 -16.22 11.96 15.48
C GLU A 751 -16.51 12.91 14.30
N ASN A 752 -16.71 12.39 13.09
CA ASN A 752 -17.13 13.22 11.95
C ASN A 752 -18.52 13.84 12.14
N LEU A 753 -19.48 13.16 12.82
CA LEU A 753 -20.77 13.74 13.20
C LEU A 753 -20.66 14.86 14.27
N ARG A 754 -19.55 14.90 15.02
CA ARG A 754 -19.23 15.99 15.96
C ARG A 754 -18.59 17.20 15.25
N GLY A 755 -18.11 17.03 14.03
CA GLY A 755 -17.31 18.02 13.29
C GLY A 755 -15.79 17.83 13.45
N ASN A 756 -15.37 16.75 14.11
CA ASN A 756 -13.97 16.44 14.36
C ASN A 756 -13.38 15.63 13.19
N HIS A 757 -12.25 16.07 12.64
CA HIS A 757 -11.62 15.43 11.48
C HIS A 757 -10.11 15.63 11.43
N VAL A 758 -9.42 14.74 10.73
CA VAL A 758 -8.02 14.91 10.31
C VAL A 758 -7.92 14.48 8.85
N ALA A 759 -6.81 14.76 8.15
CA ALA A 759 -6.68 14.36 6.76
C ALA A 759 -6.77 12.83 6.52
N SER A 760 -7.09 12.42 5.29
CA SER A 760 -7.30 11.03 4.88
C SER A 760 -6.22 10.07 5.36
N GLU A 761 -4.95 10.38 5.10
CA GLU A 761 -3.79 9.55 5.45
C GLU A 761 -3.45 9.54 6.96
N MET A 762 -4.19 10.32 7.76
CA MET A 762 -4.06 10.40 9.21
C MET A 762 -5.25 9.79 9.96
N THR A 763 -6.41 9.63 9.31
CA THR A 763 -7.68 9.40 10.01
C THR A 763 -7.72 8.09 10.79
N PRO A 764 -7.68 6.89 10.19
CA PRO A 764 -7.94 5.65 10.93
C PRO A 764 -6.97 5.42 12.09
N GLN A 765 -5.68 5.68 11.88
CA GLN A 765 -4.63 5.53 12.90
C GLN A 765 -4.67 6.62 13.99
N THR A 766 -5.03 7.87 13.67
CA THR A 766 -5.19 8.90 14.70
C THR A 766 -6.41 8.59 15.57
N LEU A 767 -7.52 8.17 14.95
CA LEU A 767 -8.70 7.72 15.69
C LEU A 767 -8.41 6.47 16.52
N ALA A 768 -7.61 5.53 16.00
CA ALA A 768 -7.19 4.37 16.75
C ALA A 768 -6.32 4.73 17.96
N LEU A 769 -5.38 5.68 17.82
CA LEU A 769 -4.55 6.19 18.91
C LEU A 769 -5.40 6.86 20.00
N ILE A 770 -6.20 7.87 19.63
CA ILE A 770 -6.92 8.68 20.64
C ILE A 770 -8.06 7.93 21.33
N HIS A 771 -8.55 6.83 20.74
CA HIS A 771 -9.55 5.95 21.36
C HIS A 771 -8.97 4.68 22.00
N GLY A 772 -7.65 4.45 21.95
CA GLY A 772 -6.99 3.30 22.61
C GLY A 772 -7.15 1.96 21.88
N PHE A 773 -7.42 1.98 20.58
CA PHE A 773 -7.51 0.80 19.73
C PHE A 773 -6.14 0.25 19.32
N LYS A 774 -6.10 -1.00 18.81
CA LYS A 774 -4.85 -1.67 18.42
C LYS A 774 -4.51 -1.35 16.97
N ALA A 775 -3.41 -0.65 16.74
CA ALA A 775 -2.87 -0.38 15.41
C ALA A 775 -1.52 -1.09 15.20
N VAL A 776 -1.31 -1.62 14.00
CA VAL A 776 -0.08 -2.35 13.62
C VAL A 776 0.30 -2.00 12.18
N TYR A 777 1.57 -1.64 11.95
CA TYR A 777 2.17 -1.73 10.62
C TYR A 777 2.55 -3.19 10.35
N ALA A 778 2.08 -3.78 9.25
CA ALA A 778 2.49 -5.10 8.80
C ALA A 778 3.70 -4.98 7.85
N PRO A 779 4.92 -5.32 8.29
CA PRO A 779 6.15 -5.08 7.54
C PRO A 779 6.34 -6.14 6.44
N HIS A 780 5.57 -6.02 5.37
CA HIS A 780 5.63 -6.90 4.21
C HIS A 780 6.96 -6.78 3.46
N PRO A 781 7.38 -7.81 2.69
CA PRO A 781 8.54 -7.73 1.81
C PRO A 781 8.46 -6.53 0.86
N ILE A 782 9.49 -5.68 0.90
CA ILE A 782 9.72 -4.57 -0.03
C ILE A 782 11.17 -4.69 -0.52
N PHE A 783 11.35 -4.59 -1.83
CA PHE A 783 12.63 -4.75 -2.50
C PHE A 783 13.12 -3.41 -3.03
N THR A 784 14.44 -3.19 -3.03
CA THR A 784 15.06 -2.05 -3.72
C THR A 784 15.81 -2.45 -4.98
N ASP A 785 15.90 -1.54 -5.95
CA ASP A 785 16.64 -1.75 -7.20
C ASP A 785 18.16 -1.51 -7.07
N ARG A 786 18.60 -1.17 -5.86
CA ARG A 786 19.99 -1.15 -5.39
C ARG A 786 20.09 -2.04 -4.17
N ASP A 787 21.26 -2.63 -3.96
CA ASP A 787 21.56 -3.44 -2.78
C ASP A 787 22.06 -2.53 -1.65
N TRP A 788 21.13 -1.84 -0.99
CA TRP A 788 21.45 -0.93 0.10
C TRP A 788 21.65 -1.71 1.41
N ASN A 789 22.79 -1.51 2.09
CA ASN A 789 23.00 -2.07 3.43
C ASN A 789 22.01 -1.48 4.45
N GLY A 790 21.73 -2.24 5.50
CA GLY A 790 20.71 -1.92 6.49
C GLY A 790 21.00 -0.64 7.28
N LYS A 791 22.26 -0.31 7.51
CA LYS A 791 22.68 0.93 8.18
C LYS A 791 22.33 2.17 7.36
N PHE A 792 22.63 2.15 6.06
CA PHE A 792 22.28 3.22 5.12
C PHE A 792 20.75 3.37 5.05
N LEU A 793 20.02 2.27 4.88
CA LEU A 793 18.55 2.31 4.88
C LEU A 793 17.99 2.92 6.17
N ASN A 794 18.51 2.53 7.34
CA ASN A 794 18.02 3.08 8.60
C ASN A 794 18.28 4.59 8.72
N GLN A 795 19.47 5.06 8.33
CA GLN A 795 19.80 6.50 8.29
C GLN A 795 18.84 7.32 7.41
N TRP A 796 18.43 6.79 6.26
CA TRP A 796 17.60 7.53 5.30
C TRP A 796 16.09 7.36 5.49
N PHE A 797 15.64 6.23 6.05
CA PHE A 797 14.21 5.90 6.19
C PHE A 797 13.70 6.00 7.64
N ASN A 798 14.59 5.93 8.63
CA ASN A 798 14.29 6.04 10.05
C ASN A 798 15.13 7.15 10.74
N PRO A 799 15.16 8.40 10.22
CA PRO A 799 16.04 9.46 10.69
C PRO A 799 15.65 10.10 12.03
N GLY A 800 14.52 9.70 12.63
CA GLY A 800 14.03 10.22 13.90
C GLY A 800 15.00 9.95 15.07
N PRO A 801 14.97 10.76 16.13
CA PRO A 801 15.93 10.66 17.24
C PRO A 801 15.84 9.36 18.06
N LYS A 802 14.72 8.63 17.99
CA LYS A 802 14.54 7.27 18.51
C LYS A 802 14.35 6.26 17.36
N GLY A 803 14.96 6.53 16.20
CA GLY A 803 14.86 5.72 14.98
C GLY A 803 13.47 5.70 14.35
N GLU A 804 12.65 6.74 14.50
CA GLU A 804 11.34 6.82 13.83
C GLU A 804 11.46 7.21 12.35
N SER A 805 10.47 6.82 11.52
CA SER A 805 10.30 7.44 10.19
C SER A 805 9.62 8.80 10.24
N GLY A 806 9.05 9.19 11.40
CA GLY A 806 8.45 10.51 11.64
C GLY A 806 9.45 11.58 12.07
N GLY A 807 8.96 12.80 12.30
CA GLY A 807 9.81 13.90 12.78
C GLY A 807 10.84 14.42 11.76
N TYR A 808 11.79 15.21 12.26
CA TYR A 808 12.80 15.88 11.44
C TYR A 808 13.51 14.93 10.47
N GLY A 809 13.78 15.39 9.24
CA GLY A 809 14.42 14.57 8.20
C GLY A 809 13.57 13.44 7.59
N SER A 810 12.35 13.18 8.08
CA SER A 810 11.43 12.09 7.64
C SER A 810 11.39 11.89 6.11
N PRO A 811 11.50 10.65 5.59
CA PRO A 811 11.54 10.36 4.15
C PRO A 811 10.22 10.69 3.42
N MET A 812 9.09 10.72 4.13
CA MET A 812 7.80 11.15 3.58
C MET A 812 7.69 12.69 3.42
N GLY A 813 8.62 13.46 3.99
CA GLY A 813 8.58 14.92 3.94
C GLY A 813 8.62 15.48 2.51
N TRP A 814 7.97 16.63 2.30
CA TRP A 814 7.83 17.27 1.00
C TRP A 814 9.20 17.51 0.33
N GLY A 815 9.38 16.95 -0.88
CA GLY A 815 10.64 16.99 -1.64
C GLY A 815 11.66 15.89 -1.30
N ARG A 816 11.47 15.08 -0.24
CA ARG A 816 12.38 13.98 0.14
C ARG A 816 12.04 12.64 -0.54
N GLU A 817 10.92 12.60 -1.25
CA GLU A 817 10.30 11.39 -1.79
C GLU A 817 11.14 10.61 -2.82
N ARG A 818 12.21 11.22 -3.38
CA ARG A 818 13.17 10.49 -4.25
C ARG A 818 13.81 9.30 -3.54
N ARG A 819 13.83 9.28 -2.20
CA ARG A 819 14.25 8.10 -1.41
C ARG A 819 13.51 6.83 -1.85
N PHE A 820 12.25 6.94 -2.23
CA PHE A 820 11.44 5.82 -2.66
C PHE A 820 11.57 5.45 -4.15
N GLN A 821 12.33 6.21 -4.97
CA GLN A 821 12.44 5.99 -6.42
C GLN A 821 12.70 4.52 -6.78
N GLY A 822 13.61 3.87 -6.05
CA GLY A 822 14.03 2.48 -6.27
C GLY A 822 13.26 1.43 -5.49
N ASN A 823 12.12 1.71 -4.85
CA ASN A 823 11.40 0.75 -3.98
C ASN A 823 10.25 0.02 -4.69
N SER A 824 9.92 -1.21 -4.29
CA SER A 824 8.72 -1.91 -4.79
C SER A 824 7.39 -1.41 -4.20
N TRP A 825 7.44 -0.47 -3.24
CA TRP A 825 6.28 0.04 -2.51
C TRP A 825 6.44 1.51 -2.12
N TYR A 826 5.91 2.43 -2.94
CA TYR A 826 5.56 3.81 -2.59
C TYR A 826 4.90 4.48 -3.80
N TYR A 827 3.93 5.38 -3.59
CA TYR A 827 3.17 6.00 -4.68
C TYR A 827 4.00 6.79 -5.73
N ARG A 828 5.29 7.04 -5.43
CA ARG A 828 6.33 7.51 -6.35
C ARG A 828 7.50 6.52 -6.37
N ALA A 829 7.41 5.46 -7.17
CA ALA A 829 8.49 4.52 -7.36
C ALA A 829 8.51 3.95 -8.80
N GLU A 830 9.70 3.58 -9.28
CA GLU A 830 9.94 3.02 -10.62
C GLU A 830 9.76 1.49 -10.68
N PRO A 831 10.28 0.69 -9.71
CA PRO A 831 10.17 -0.78 -9.77
C PRO A 831 8.75 -1.35 -9.92
N PRO A 832 7.69 -0.85 -9.26
CA PRO A 832 6.40 -1.54 -9.22
C PRO A 832 5.83 -1.78 -10.62
N ASN A 833 5.80 -0.74 -11.45
CA ASN A 833 5.30 -0.82 -12.81
C ASN A 833 6.24 -1.63 -13.72
N ARG A 834 7.56 -1.40 -13.61
CA ARG A 834 8.57 -2.09 -14.41
C ARG A 834 8.62 -3.60 -14.15
N MET A 835 8.63 -4.01 -12.88
CA MET A 835 8.57 -5.41 -12.47
C MET A 835 7.29 -6.07 -12.97
N TYR A 836 6.15 -5.38 -12.89
CA TYR A 836 4.87 -5.91 -13.37
C TYR A 836 4.84 -6.04 -14.89
N ASN A 837 5.35 -5.07 -15.63
CA ASN A 837 5.50 -5.13 -17.09
C ASN A 837 6.35 -6.34 -17.50
N ASN A 838 7.54 -6.49 -16.91
CA ASN A 838 8.41 -7.63 -17.19
C ASN A 838 7.72 -8.96 -16.84
N TRP A 839 7.04 -9.05 -15.69
CA TRP A 839 6.30 -10.24 -15.26
C TRP A 839 5.15 -10.62 -16.22
N MET A 840 4.44 -9.62 -16.75
CA MET A 840 3.42 -9.80 -17.80
C MET A 840 4.02 -10.19 -19.17
N GLY A 841 5.35 -10.30 -19.30
CA GLY A 841 6.06 -10.58 -20.56
C GLY A 841 6.11 -9.36 -21.48
N TRP A 842 5.82 -8.16 -20.98
CA TRP A 842 5.84 -6.91 -21.75
C TRP A 842 7.22 -6.25 -21.68
N VAL A 843 7.59 -5.54 -22.75
CA VAL A 843 8.90 -4.91 -22.86
C VAL A 843 8.98 -3.70 -21.93
N ASP A 844 9.94 -3.71 -21.01
CA ASP A 844 10.29 -2.53 -20.23
C ASP A 844 11.81 -2.49 -20.01
N THR A 845 12.45 -1.40 -20.45
CA THR A 845 13.87 -1.16 -20.23
C THR A 845 14.76 -2.29 -20.77
N GLY A 846 14.36 -2.88 -21.91
CA GLY A 846 15.07 -3.96 -22.59
C GLY A 846 14.81 -5.37 -22.06
N ILE A 847 13.92 -5.54 -21.09
CA ILE A 847 13.53 -6.84 -20.53
C ILE A 847 12.09 -7.16 -20.94
N GLY A 848 11.81 -8.42 -21.25
CA GLY A 848 10.48 -8.89 -21.70
C GLY A 848 10.26 -8.78 -23.21
N GLY A 849 9.10 -9.23 -23.67
CA GLY A 849 8.81 -9.47 -25.09
C GLY A 849 9.27 -10.86 -25.55
N GLU A 850 8.68 -11.35 -26.65
CA GLU A 850 8.84 -12.74 -27.11
C GLU A 850 10.31 -13.12 -27.39
N GLU A 851 11.07 -12.27 -28.10
CA GLU A 851 12.49 -12.47 -28.39
C GLU A 851 13.30 -12.67 -27.09
N TRP A 852 13.05 -11.84 -26.08
CA TRP A 852 13.75 -11.88 -24.79
C TRP A 852 13.37 -13.13 -23.98
N GLU A 853 12.09 -13.53 -23.97
CA GLU A 853 11.63 -14.73 -23.26
C GLU A 853 12.12 -16.03 -23.89
N GLN A 854 12.35 -16.07 -25.21
CA GLN A 854 12.96 -17.21 -25.89
C GLN A 854 14.42 -17.42 -25.46
N GLU A 855 15.16 -16.35 -25.19
CA GLU A 855 16.57 -16.40 -24.78
C GLU A 855 16.75 -16.63 -23.27
N ASN A 856 15.91 -16.00 -22.43
CA ASN A 856 16.10 -15.95 -20.97
C ASN A 856 15.10 -16.83 -20.19
N GLY A 857 14.02 -17.29 -20.84
CA GLY A 857 12.85 -17.90 -20.22
C GLY A 857 11.81 -16.88 -19.76
N ARG A 858 10.65 -17.37 -19.31
CA ARG A 858 9.55 -16.51 -18.86
C ARG A 858 9.82 -15.91 -17.46
N PRO A 859 9.64 -14.60 -17.26
CA PRO A 859 9.76 -13.98 -15.95
C PRO A 859 8.77 -14.55 -14.92
N CYS A 860 9.24 -14.64 -13.68
CA CYS A 860 8.42 -14.98 -12.53
C CYS A 860 8.85 -14.14 -11.32
N LEU A 861 7.92 -13.90 -10.40
CA LEU A 861 8.17 -13.14 -9.18
C LEU A 861 7.69 -13.94 -7.96
N PRO A 862 8.34 -13.80 -6.79
CA PRO A 862 7.77 -14.30 -5.54
C PRO A 862 6.51 -13.50 -5.16
N SER A 863 5.94 -13.74 -3.98
CA SER A 863 4.73 -13.04 -3.52
C SER A 863 5.01 -11.58 -3.12
N ILE A 864 4.95 -10.64 -4.08
CA ILE A 864 5.34 -9.24 -3.89
C ILE A 864 4.14 -8.31 -4.00
N LEU A 865 4.08 -7.36 -3.08
CA LEU A 865 3.20 -6.19 -3.08
C LEU A 865 3.82 -5.07 -3.91
N LEU A 866 3.12 -4.63 -4.96
CA LEU A 866 3.59 -3.64 -5.93
C LEU A 866 2.66 -2.42 -5.91
N HIS A 867 3.20 -1.26 -5.54
CA HIS A 867 2.47 0.03 -5.60
C HIS A 867 3.38 1.19 -6.03
N PRO A 868 3.02 1.96 -7.08
CA PRO A 868 1.82 1.85 -7.92
C PRO A 868 2.09 1.09 -9.24
N VAL A 869 1.12 0.31 -9.68
CA VAL A 869 1.06 -0.27 -11.03
C VAL A 869 -0.06 0.43 -11.81
N LYS A 870 0.30 1.14 -12.87
CA LYS A 870 -0.57 2.03 -13.66
C LYS A 870 -0.50 1.70 -15.14
N ASP A 871 -1.58 1.98 -15.86
CA ASP A 871 -1.67 1.86 -17.33
C ASP A 871 -1.39 0.43 -17.86
N THR A 872 -1.86 -0.58 -17.12
CA THR A 872 -1.63 -2.03 -17.32
C THR A 872 -2.11 -2.55 -18.68
N THR A 873 -1.28 -2.34 -19.70
CA THR A 873 -1.50 -2.69 -21.10
C THR A 873 -0.17 -3.09 -21.76
N PRO A 874 -0.18 -3.93 -22.83
CA PRO A 874 1.03 -4.30 -23.55
C PRO A 874 1.82 -3.07 -24.02
N THR A 875 3.09 -3.03 -23.66
CA THR A 875 4.00 -1.90 -23.91
C THR A 875 4.54 -1.90 -25.34
N LYS A 876 5.17 -0.79 -25.75
CA LYS A 876 5.89 -0.67 -27.03
C LYS A 876 7.31 -1.26 -26.92
N LYS A 877 7.92 -1.65 -28.04
CA LYS A 877 9.26 -2.28 -28.10
C LYS A 877 10.39 -1.42 -27.50
N ASP A 878 10.19 -0.10 -27.41
CA ASP A 878 11.14 0.88 -26.86
C ASP A 878 10.72 1.44 -25.48
N HIS A 879 9.67 0.88 -24.86
CA HIS A 879 9.13 1.37 -23.59
C HIS A 879 10.14 1.25 -22.44
N LYS A 880 10.10 2.27 -21.57
CA LYS A 880 10.85 2.35 -20.31
C LYS A 880 9.92 3.00 -19.29
N THR A 881 9.68 2.32 -18.17
CA THR A 881 9.12 3.00 -17.00
C THR A 881 10.12 4.08 -16.56
N GLY A 882 9.61 5.25 -16.22
CA GLY A 882 10.41 6.40 -15.80
C GLY A 882 9.95 6.96 -14.47
N PHE A 883 10.83 7.72 -13.83
CA PHE A 883 10.56 8.41 -12.57
C PHE A 883 10.65 9.92 -12.74
N GLU A 884 9.59 10.64 -12.36
CA GLU A 884 9.56 12.11 -12.40
C GLU A 884 9.19 12.72 -11.03
N LEU A 885 9.93 13.77 -10.69
CA LEU A 885 9.65 14.70 -9.59
C LEU A 885 9.78 16.13 -10.11
N PHE A 886 9.05 17.06 -9.49
CA PHE A 886 9.11 18.48 -9.86
C PHE A 886 10.49 19.11 -9.54
N TYR A 887 11.06 18.74 -8.40
CA TYR A 887 12.40 19.09 -7.93
C TYR A 887 12.86 18.03 -6.90
N GLY A 888 14.16 18.00 -6.59
CA GLY A 888 14.77 16.99 -5.71
C GLY A 888 15.09 15.71 -6.45
#